data_AF-A0A5P9BHL3-F1
#
_entry.id   AF-A0A5P9BHL3-F1
#
_cell.length_a   1.000
_cell.length_b   1.000
_cell.length_c   1.000
_cell.angle_alpha   90.00
_cell.angle_beta   90.00
_cell.angle_gamma   90.00
#
_symmetry.space_group_name_H-M   'P 1'
#
loop_
_entity.id
_entity.type
_entity.pdbx_description
1 polymer ?
#
loop_
_entity_poly.entity_id
_entity_poly.type
_entity_poly.pdbx_seq_one_letter_code
_entity_poly.pdbx_strand_id
1 'polypeptide(L)'
;MSKISKTLLATIIAMPSILMSGGALANNDSELYDLLSAIKSNPTNAGSSEINTLVYATAGGASDEFLAFLTDEIHAQDFQFPLTKNADNSYQFALLAIYNNLNQLRANQRAMPDIVLEPIDDHKGQYVPVPGLIKPDTPRISEPKSIDLDHTIRSSQIPSFIDYKLPGLYAVPGENIKIKVEVVSGQWNGKSLATIRVNQHKDNLTARDGLMRSPIVSASQALTPGEFTISSAYGGLISLQNHQYDNAGDFKTRITIEGGVIEAPVYKSEFTSTEQFADQMDSGAPWGILEAEHVSAVVPAHELYSAADALEQRQQVWSKVINRSIEHKGVDDSQPEFAALDPALQVIFVTDIQIKIGSWHSGYPIMAGPKQKLVGKPVEDNAWHINHELGHNFHSGYTGWKIEKGKSTEVSNNLYSTNHYAHAYAEGTAHYSRLVFDNIDRFYDAYNVIKAGSKYGDKAAAGVRLVLYRQLQLADPDFFKKLNQEVILQRMGIHPNEKTTRNRLTPPDFMVKYGSPILGYSLVGFMDYWGVAISDEVRELISSQYDEPTIPVQYLFEDINYTRYVFNPDTYENQTHINDLATTFPADVGWTTYRHDMADNYDVSDLLTVTIDGEPMPVCRFNDVDQETSSVTSVFGVVEDDHCQIGEYNSLHGQQNAKSINFQVIDLTKNEINGDVLVTLPSLGETGQLCFRHQSPWTGVGYSLNGRRCSGNMTASNGKPWSFSSRNQMLSVKKPIPYTFPEDEAWTAHRNAVAPLAVNIGGEERTVCRSHYKGYDIFGFADDGHCAIGVNNSVEGIVDYKSSDYQVVDSSLIPPSKQITTLLQDGSVVDLCYRKDGRFIGVGYSYNKRRCQSDAASMKAFNGSDWTFSSGSKFIVN
;
A
#
# COMPACT_ATOMS: atom_id res chain seq x y z
N MET A 1 46.86 11.26 -30.52
CA MET A 1 46.22 12.56 -30.87
C MET A 1 44.92 12.23 -31.59
N SER A 2 43.71 12.62 -31.19
CA SER A 2 43.25 13.44 -30.08
C SER A 2 41.95 12.82 -29.55
N LYS A 3 41.74 12.95 -28.24
CA LYS A 3 40.50 12.63 -27.51
C LYS A 3 39.33 13.37 -28.16
N ILE A 4 38.50 12.70 -28.94
CA ILE A 4 37.16 13.20 -29.23
C ILE A 4 36.24 12.71 -28.12
N SER A 5 35.81 13.72 -27.37
CA SER A 5 35.06 13.72 -26.13
C SER A 5 33.81 12.82 -26.10
N LYS A 6 33.66 12.05 -25.01
CA LYS A 6 32.45 11.33 -24.58
C LYS A 6 31.23 12.25 -24.37
N THR A 7 31.37 13.57 -24.52
CA THR A 7 30.33 14.56 -24.30
C THR A 7 29.52 14.91 -25.57
N LEU A 8 29.87 14.39 -26.75
CA LEU A 8 29.12 14.68 -27.99
C LEU A 8 28.00 13.67 -28.31
N LEU A 9 27.99 12.50 -27.64
CA LEU A 9 27.02 11.42 -27.94
C LEU A 9 25.71 11.54 -27.16
N ALA A 10 25.68 12.34 -26.09
CA ALA A 10 24.48 12.53 -25.25
C ALA A 10 23.44 13.49 -25.87
N THR A 11 23.75 14.12 -27.01
CA THR A 11 22.90 15.14 -27.65
C THR A 11 22.17 14.64 -28.90
N ILE A 12 22.24 13.33 -29.23
CA ILE A 12 21.62 12.76 -30.44
C ILE A 12 20.28 12.04 -30.14
N ILE A 13 19.82 11.99 -28.88
CA ILE A 13 18.59 11.26 -28.47
C ILE A 13 17.29 12.06 -28.73
N ALA A 14 17.29 13.00 -29.69
CA ALA A 14 16.09 13.76 -30.04
C ALA A 14 16.06 14.19 -31.51
N MET A 15 16.49 13.30 -32.43
CA MET A 15 16.28 13.51 -33.87
C MET A 15 15.30 12.46 -34.41
N PRO A 16 14.39 12.84 -35.34
CA PRO A 16 13.64 11.85 -36.11
C PRO A 16 14.67 10.97 -36.84
N SER A 17 14.38 9.67 -36.90
CA SER A 17 15.05 8.68 -37.73
C SER A 17 15.59 9.31 -39.03
N ILE A 18 16.91 9.52 -39.08
CA ILE A 18 17.60 9.80 -40.33
C ILE A 18 17.37 8.56 -41.19
N LEU A 19 16.64 8.72 -42.29
CA LEU A 19 16.52 7.68 -43.32
C LEU A 19 17.94 7.31 -43.77
N MET A 20 18.44 6.19 -43.27
CA MET A 20 19.70 5.63 -43.72
C MET A 20 19.53 5.18 -45.18
N SER A 21 20.55 5.38 -46.01
CA SER A 21 20.53 4.88 -47.38
C SER A 21 20.48 3.34 -47.38
N GLY A 22 19.88 2.73 -48.41
CA GLY A 22 19.76 1.27 -48.50
C GLY A 22 21.10 0.52 -48.38
N GLY A 23 22.21 1.14 -48.81
CA GLY A 23 23.56 0.57 -48.64
C GLY A 23 24.10 0.60 -47.21
N ALA A 24 23.63 1.52 -46.35
CA ALA A 24 24.03 1.57 -44.95
C ALA A 24 23.21 0.60 -44.09
N LEU A 25 21.93 0.36 -44.43
CA LEU A 25 21.10 -0.67 -43.81
C LEU A 25 21.61 -2.08 -44.11
N ALA A 26 22.01 -2.36 -45.36
CA ALA A 26 22.53 -3.67 -45.75
C ALA A 26 23.85 -4.05 -45.04
N ASN A 27 24.74 -3.08 -44.78
CA ASN A 27 25.94 -3.33 -43.99
C ASN A 27 25.61 -3.62 -42.52
N ASN A 28 24.59 -2.92 -41.95
CA ASN A 28 24.12 -3.17 -40.59
C ASN A 28 23.49 -4.56 -40.46
N ASP A 29 22.69 -4.98 -41.45
CA ASP A 29 22.07 -6.31 -41.46
C ASP A 29 23.13 -7.43 -41.44
N SER A 30 24.21 -7.29 -42.21
CA SER A 30 25.31 -8.27 -42.22
C SER A 30 25.98 -8.39 -40.85
N GLU A 31 26.26 -7.27 -40.19
CA GLU A 31 26.85 -7.26 -38.85
C GLU A 31 25.92 -7.93 -37.82
N LEU A 32 24.61 -7.64 -37.90
CA LEU A 32 23.61 -8.25 -37.03
C LEU A 32 23.47 -9.77 -37.27
N TYR A 33 23.47 -10.21 -38.53
CA TYR A 33 23.48 -11.63 -38.89
C TYR A 33 24.71 -12.36 -38.36
N ASP A 34 25.89 -11.79 -38.54
CA ASP A 34 27.16 -12.40 -38.10
C ASP A 34 27.20 -12.53 -36.58
N LEU A 35 26.78 -11.50 -35.86
CA LEU A 35 26.69 -11.51 -34.39
C LEU A 35 25.67 -12.55 -33.89
N LEU A 36 24.47 -12.61 -34.48
CA LEU A 36 23.46 -13.62 -34.15
C LEU A 36 23.95 -15.04 -34.44
N SER A 37 24.61 -15.24 -35.58
CA SER A 37 25.16 -16.55 -35.98
C SER A 37 26.30 -16.99 -35.06
N ALA A 38 27.13 -16.05 -34.60
CA ALA A 38 28.17 -16.31 -33.61
C ALA A 38 27.58 -16.80 -32.28
N ILE A 39 26.52 -16.16 -31.79
CA ILE A 39 25.82 -16.60 -30.56
C ILE A 39 25.17 -17.98 -30.76
N LYS A 40 24.53 -18.22 -31.92
CA LYS A 40 23.91 -19.51 -32.24
C LYS A 40 24.93 -20.65 -32.29
N SER A 41 26.12 -20.40 -32.84
CA SER A 41 27.15 -21.42 -33.06
C SER A 41 28.07 -21.65 -31.87
N ASN A 42 28.28 -20.65 -31.01
CA ASN A 42 29.06 -20.79 -29.80
C ASN A 42 28.36 -20.10 -28.61
N PRO A 43 27.42 -20.80 -27.94
CA PRO A 43 26.60 -20.21 -26.89
C PRO A 43 27.36 -19.87 -25.60
N THR A 44 28.68 -20.13 -25.51
CA THR A 44 29.46 -19.98 -24.28
C THR A 44 29.37 -18.56 -23.73
N ASN A 45 28.51 -18.37 -22.72
CA ASN A 45 28.22 -17.11 -22.03
C ASN A 45 28.38 -15.90 -22.94
N ALA A 46 27.49 -15.76 -23.95
CA ALA A 46 27.41 -14.51 -24.69
C ALA A 46 27.26 -13.38 -23.66
N GLY A 47 28.36 -12.66 -23.42
CA GLY A 47 28.49 -11.82 -22.24
C GLY A 47 27.46 -10.70 -22.31
N SER A 48 27.15 -10.07 -21.18
CA SER A 48 26.34 -8.84 -21.22
C SER A 48 26.90 -7.79 -22.19
N SER A 49 28.20 -7.80 -22.47
CA SER A 49 28.82 -6.99 -23.52
C SER A 49 28.38 -7.32 -24.95
N GLU A 50 28.26 -8.60 -25.33
CA GLU A 50 27.95 -8.99 -26.73
C GLU A 50 26.48 -8.76 -27.06
N ILE A 51 25.58 -9.09 -26.13
CA ILE A 51 24.15 -8.76 -26.27
C ILE A 51 23.95 -7.24 -26.27
N ASN A 52 24.67 -6.50 -25.43
CA ASN A 52 24.62 -5.03 -25.48
C ASN A 52 25.13 -4.50 -26.82
N THR A 53 26.22 -5.04 -27.36
CA THR A 53 26.73 -4.67 -28.70
C THR A 53 25.68 -4.91 -29.78
N LEU A 54 24.98 -6.05 -29.74
CA LEU A 54 23.86 -6.34 -30.65
C LEU A 54 22.74 -5.30 -30.52
N VAL A 55 22.29 -5.01 -29.31
CA VAL A 55 21.27 -3.98 -29.06
C VAL A 55 21.75 -2.60 -29.53
N TYR A 56 23.02 -2.26 -29.36
CA TYR A 56 23.58 -1.00 -29.88
C TYR A 56 23.61 -0.96 -31.42
N ALA A 57 23.97 -2.07 -32.08
CA ALA A 57 24.00 -2.15 -33.54
C ALA A 57 22.62 -1.95 -34.18
N THR A 58 21.55 -2.38 -33.50
CA THR A 58 20.17 -2.17 -33.97
C THR A 58 19.71 -0.70 -33.95
N ALA A 59 20.47 0.23 -33.36
CA ALA A 59 20.13 1.65 -33.37
C ALA A 59 20.11 2.27 -34.79
N GLY A 60 20.78 1.63 -35.76
CA GLY A 60 20.75 2.03 -37.17
C GLY A 60 19.50 1.60 -37.95
N GLY A 61 18.59 0.84 -37.34
CA GLY A 61 17.48 0.18 -38.04
C GLY A 61 17.92 -1.07 -38.81
N ALA A 62 17.01 -1.71 -39.52
CA ALA A 62 17.27 -2.92 -40.32
C ALA A 62 16.40 -2.95 -41.58
N SER A 63 16.78 -3.76 -42.57
CA SER A 63 15.94 -4.00 -43.76
C SER A 63 14.69 -4.81 -43.44
N ASP A 64 13.69 -4.72 -44.33
CA ASP A 64 12.48 -5.55 -44.25
C ASP A 64 12.81 -7.04 -44.41
N GLU A 65 13.83 -7.39 -45.21
CA GLU A 65 14.31 -8.77 -45.35
C GLU A 65 14.89 -9.31 -44.04
N PHE A 66 15.71 -8.52 -43.32
CA PHE A 66 16.24 -8.93 -42.02
C PHE A 66 15.13 -9.07 -40.98
N LEU A 67 14.16 -8.16 -40.99
CA LEU A 67 13.02 -8.22 -40.08
C LEU A 67 12.14 -9.45 -40.34
N ALA A 68 11.97 -9.85 -41.60
CA ALA A 68 11.29 -11.09 -41.97
C ALA A 68 12.05 -12.32 -41.45
N PHE A 69 13.37 -12.37 -41.64
CA PHE A 69 14.22 -13.43 -41.08
C PHE A 69 14.10 -13.52 -39.55
N LEU A 70 14.20 -12.39 -38.83
CA LEU A 70 14.05 -12.38 -37.38
C LEU A 70 12.68 -12.87 -36.95
N THR A 71 11.63 -12.50 -37.68
CA THR A 71 10.26 -12.96 -37.39
C THR A 71 10.17 -14.48 -37.54
N ASP A 72 10.72 -15.04 -38.62
CA ASP A 72 10.72 -16.49 -38.83
C ASP A 72 11.55 -17.23 -37.78
N GLU A 73 12.72 -16.70 -37.39
CA GLU A 73 13.53 -17.29 -36.30
C GLU A 73 12.82 -17.24 -34.94
N ILE A 74 12.12 -16.14 -34.62
CA ILE A 74 11.30 -16.01 -33.42
C ILE A 74 10.19 -17.07 -33.40
N HIS A 75 9.47 -17.27 -34.52
CA HIS A 75 8.40 -18.27 -34.61
C HIS A 75 8.90 -19.72 -34.62
N ALA A 76 10.19 -19.94 -34.86
CA ALA A 76 10.81 -21.26 -34.75
C ALA A 76 11.22 -21.63 -33.31
N GLN A 77 11.12 -20.70 -32.35
CA GLN A 77 11.49 -20.96 -30.95
C GLN A 77 10.27 -21.40 -30.11
N ASP A 78 10.55 -22.18 -29.07
CA ASP A 78 9.65 -22.41 -27.93
C ASP A 78 10.17 -21.59 -26.74
N PHE A 79 9.51 -20.47 -26.44
CA PHE A 79 9.93 -19.58 -25.36
C PHE A 79 9.27 -19.98 -24.04
N GLN A 80 10.12 -20.34 -23.07
CA GLN A 80 9.71 -20.64 -21.71
C GLN A 80 10.29 -19.60 -20.76
N PHE A 81 9.42 -18.96 -19.97
CA PHE A 81 9.81 -17.99 -18.96
C PHE A 81 9.63 -18.58 -17.56
N PRO A 82 10.54 -18.31 -16.60
CA PRO A 82 11.64 -17.34 -16.69
C PRO A 82 12.79 -17.75 -17.62
N LEU A 83 13.19 -16.84 -18.50
CA LEU A 83 14.31 -17.04 -19.43
C LEU A 83 15.58 -16.46 -18.82
N THR A 84 16.45 -17.33 -18.29
CA THR A 84 17.73 -16.93 -17.70
C THR A 84 18.80 -16.73 -18.76
N LYS A 85 19.61 -15.69 -18.62
CA LYS A 85 20.75 -15.40 -19.50
C LYS A 85 21.93 -16.31 -19.17
N ASN A 86 21.93 -17.50 -19.74
CA ASN A 86 22.98 -18.51 -19.65
C ASN A 86 23.34 -19.05 -21.04
N ALA A 87 24.27 -20.01 -21.13
CA ALA A 87 24.68 -20.56 -22.41
C ALA A 87 23.51 -21.17 -23.21
N ASP A 88 22.67 -21.96 -22.55
CA ASP A 88 21.56 -22.69 -23.18
C ASP A 88 20.48 -21.76 -23.78
N ASN A 89 20.26 -20.60 -23.16
CA ASN A 89 19.22 -19.65 -23.54
C ASN A 89 19.75 -18.38 -24.23
N SER A 90 21.07 -18.23 -24.37
CA SER A 90 21.73 -17.03 -24.90
C SER A 90 21.20 -16.60 -26.27
N TYR A 91 20.92 -17.58 -27.14
CA TYR A 91 20.38 -17.33 -28.48
C TYR A 91 18.94 -16.81 -28.44
N GLN A 92 18.06 -17.46 -27.67
CA GLN A 92 16.68 -17.01 -27.47
C GLN A 92 16.62 -15.59 -26.86
N PHE A 93 17.48 -15.32 -25.88
CA PHE A 93 17.59 -13.99 -25.27
C PHE A 93 18.02 -12.93 -26.29
N ALA A 94 19.05 -13.22 -27.10
CA ALA A 94 19.55 -12.31 -28.12
C ALA A 94 18.49 -12.03 -29.21
N LEU A 95 17.77 -13.07 -29.67
CA LEU A 95 16.66 -12.94 -30.60
C LEU A 95 15.59 -11.98 -30.08
N LEU A 96 15.12 -12.17 -28.84
CA LEU A 96 14.12 -11.29 -28.23
C LEU A 96 14.62 -9.85 -28.10
N ALA A 97 15.86 -9.65 -27.64
CA ALA A 97 16.43 -8.32 -27.46
C ALA A 97 16.52 -7.53 -28.77
N ILE A 98 16.93 -8.18 -29.86
CA ILE A 98 17.07 -7.57 -31.20
C ILE A 98 15.69 -7.34 -31.82
N TYR A 99 14.85 -8.38 -31.84
CA TYR A 99 13.51 -8.31 -32.42
C TYR A 99 12.70 -7.21 -31.75
N ASN A 100 12.70 -7.12 -30.42
CA ASN A 100 11.92 -6.11 -29.74
C ASN A 100 12.42 -4.68 -29.96
N ASN A 101 13.73 -4.49 -30.13
CA ASN A 101 14.27 -3.16 -30.41
C ASN A 101 13.96 -2.68 -31.84
N LEU A 102 13.93 -3.62 -32.79
CA LEU A 102 13.74 -3.31 -34.21
C LEU A 102 12.27 -3.32 -34.67
N ASN A 103 11.43 -4.20 -34.13
CA ASN A 103 10.14 -4.50 -34.73
C ASN A 103 9.15 -3.33 -34.65
N GLN A 104 9.22 -2.47 -33.61
CA GLN A 104 8.40 -1.26 -33.41
C GLN A 104 6.89 -1.46 -33.72
N LEU A 105 6.13 -0.42 -34.09
CA LEU A 105 4.75 -0.51 -34.57
C LEU A 105 4.73 -0.46 -36.10
N ARG A 106 4.34 -1.55 -36.76
CA ARG A 106 4.31 -1.66 -38.24
C ARG A 106 3.07 -2.42 -38.69
N ALA A 107 2.55 -2.12 -39.88
CA ALA A 107 1.44 -2.87 -40.44
C ALA A 107 1.81 -4.34 -40.68
N ASN A 108 0.83 -5.24 -40.58
CA ASN A 108 0.92 -6.67 -40.89
C ASN A 108 1.99 -7.43 -40.07
N GLN A 109 2.29 -6.98 -38.85
CA GLN A 109 3.13 -7.76 -37.95
C GLN A 109 2.43 -9.07 -37.59
N ARG A 110 3.19 -10.16 -37.54
CA ARG A 110 2.69 -11.42 -36.96
C ARG A 110 2.64 -11.29 -35.44
N ALA A 111 1.63 -11.89 -34.83
CA ALA A 111 1.61 -12.05 -33.38
C ALA A 111 2.83 -12.84 -32.91
N MET A 112 3.35 -12.53 -31.73
CA MET A 112 4.37 -13.35 -31.09
C MET A 112 3.84 -14.78 -30.88
N PRO A 113 4.69 -15.81 -30.99
CA PRO A 113 4.32 -17.16 -30.61
C PRO A 113 3.86 -17.20 -29.15
N ASP A 114 3.00 -18.18 -28.84
CA ASP A 114 2.55 -18.41 -27.48
C ASP A 114 3.76 -18.62 -26.56
N ILE A 115 3.70 -17.98 -25.40
CA ILE A 115 4.76 -18.01 -24.41
C ILE A 115 4.29 -18.89 -23.25
N VAL A 116 5.08 -19.90 -22.90
CA VAL A 116 4.85 -20.71 -21.70
C VAL A 116 5.49 -20.00 -20.51
N LEU A 117 4.71 -19.79 -19.46
CA LEU A 117 5.16 -19.20 -18.21
C LEU A 117 5.09 -20.26 -17.12
N GLU A 118 6.26 -20.65 -16.62
CA GLU A 118 6.36 -21.57 -15.50
C GLU A 118 6.00 -20.85 -14.19
N PRO A 119 5.12 -21.43 -13.34
CA PRO A 119 4.83 -20.87 -12.04
C PRO A 119 6.11 -20.79 -11.19
N ILE A 120 6.44 -19.59 -10.72
CA ILE A 120 7.49 -19.40 -9.71
C ILE A 120 6.81 -19.21 -8.35
N ASP A 121 7.26 -19.96 -7.33
CA ASP A 121 6.69 -19.90 -5.97
C ASP A 121 6.62 -18.46 -5.42
N ASP A 122 7.65 -17.65 -5.66
CA ASP A 122 7.73 -16.23 -5.26
C ASP A 122 6.62 -15.33 -5.82
N HIS A 123 5.92 -15.79 -6.86
CA HIS A 123 4.89 -15.06 -7.60
C HIS A 123 3.55 -15.82 -7.66
N LYS A 124 3.39 -16.90 -6.87
CA LYS A 124 2.16 -17.70 -6.83
C LYS A 124 0.95 -16.84 -6.45
N GLY A 125 -0.08 -16.82 -7.30
CA GLY A 125 -1.29 -16.01 -7.10
C GLY A 125 -1.12 -14.50 -7.38
N GLN A 126 0.00 -14.10 -8.00
CA GLN A 126 0.31 -12.71 -8.37
C GLN A 126 0.73 -12.60 -9.85
N TYR A 127 0.56 -13.70 -10.59
CA TYR A 127 1.18 -13.89 -11.91
C TYR A 127 0.20 -13.55 -13.03
N VAL A 128 0.59 -12.60 -13.89
CA VAL A 128 -0.16 -12.28 -15.11
C VAL A 128 0.83 -12.21 -16.25
N PRO A 129 0.64 -13.03 -17.30
CA PRO A 129 1.43 -12.90 -18.52
C PRO A 129 1.35 -11.47 -19.03
N VAL A 130 2.49 -10.87 -19.40
CA VAL A 130 2.51 -9.57 -20.05
C VAL A 130 2.78 -9.79 -21.54
N PRO A 131 1.88 -9.36 -22.44
CA PRO A 131 0.69 -8.54 -22.19
C PRO A 131 -0.60 -9.34 -21.93
N GLY A 132 -0.56 -10.66 -21.88
CA GLY A 132 -1.72 -11.46 -21.45
C GLY A 132 -2.49 -12.08 -22.60
N LEU A 133 -3.28 -13.10 -22.28
CA LEU A 133 -4.14 -13.77 -23.25
C LEU A 133 -5.50 -13.08 -23.30
N ILE A 134 -5.95 -12.79 -24.51
CA ILE A 134 -7.33 -12.34 -24.75
C ILE A 134 -8.26 -13.54 -24.59
N LYS A 135 -9.40 -13.35 -23.91
CA LYS A 135 -10.45 -14.36 -23.80
C LYS A 135 -10.85 -14.85 -25.21
N PRO A 136 -10.91 -16.16 -25.47
CA PRO A 136 -11.36 -16.68 -26.76
C PRO A 136 -12.68 -16.06 -27.19
N ASP A 137 -12.85 -15.90 -28.51
CA ASP A 137 -14.07 -15.37 -29.13
C ASP A 137 -14.46 -13.93 -28.76
N THR A 138 -13.55 -13.17 -28.14
CA THR A 138 -13.79 -11.75 -27.86
C THR A 138 -14.01 -10.97 -29.16
N PRO A 139 -15.16 -10.26 -29.30
CA PRO A 139 -15.44 -9.48 -30.49
C PRO A 139 -14.52 -8.26 -30.56
N ARG A 140 -14.05 -7.96 -31.77
CA ARG A 140 -13.39 -6.67 -32.05
C ARG A 140 -14.47 -5.59 -32.01
N ILE A 141 -14.07 -4.36 -31.70
CA ILE A 141 -15.02 -3.25 -31.72
C ILE A 141 -15.64 -3.13 -33.12
N SER A 142 -16.97 -3.01 -33.17
CA SER A 142 -17.72 -2.84 -34.42
C SER A 142 -17.80 -1.39 -34.86
N GLU A 143 -17.73 -0.46 -33.90
CA GLU A 143 -17.80 0.98 -34.12
C GLU A 143 -16.43 1.62 -33.84
N PRO A 144 -15.95 2.54 -34.70
CA PRO A 144 -14.71 3.26 -34.44
C PRO A 144 -14.77 4.10 -33.17
N LYS A 145 -13.68 4.13 -32.39
CA LYS A 145 -13.56 4.96 -31.19
C LYS A 145 -12.87 6.26 -31.53
N SER A 146 -13.54 7.40 -31.31
CA SER A 146 -12.96 8.73 -31.48
C SER A 146 -12.54 9.35 -30.15
N ILE A 147 -11.34 9.92 -30.12
CA ILE A 147 -10.75 10.63 -28.98
C ILE A 147 -10.38 12.03 -29.45
N ASP A 148 -10.92 13.05 -28.78
CA ASP A 148 -10.58 14.45 -29.06
C ASP A 148 -9.42 14.89 -28.17
N LEU A 149 -8.43 15.54 -28.78
CA LEU A 149 -7.29 16.14 -28.10
C LEU A 149 -7.38 17.66 -28.18
N ASP A 150 -7.33 18.31 -27.02
CA ASP A 150 -7.27 19.75 -26.91
C ASP A 150 -5.79 20.19 -26.83
N HIS A 151 -5.32 20.90 -27.84
CA HIS A 151 -3.93 21.36 -27.91
C HIS A 151 -3.75 22.78 -27.37
N THR A 152 -4.81 23.37 -26.82
CA THR A 152 -4.77 24.67 -26.15
C THR A 152 -4.26 24.58 -24.71
N ILE A 153 -4.19 23.36 -24.16
CA ILE A 153 -3.66 23.08 -22.81
C ILE A 153 -2.23 23.63 -22.71
N ARG A 154 -1.95 24.44 -21.71
CA ARG A 154 -0.63 25.02 -21.45
C ARG A 154 0.25 24.10 -20.60
N SER A 155 0.38 22.82 -20.97
CA SER A 155 1.10 21.85 -20.12
C SER A 155 2.62 21.87 -20.27
N SER A 156 3.15 22.26 -21.44
CA SER A 156 4.58 22.16 -21.77
C SER A 156 5.50 22.96 -20.84
N GLN A 157 4.92 23.82 -20.00
CA GLN A 157 5.64 24.68 -19.07
C GLN A 157 5.90 24.00 -17.71
N ILE A 158 5.20 22.92 -17.34
CA ILE A 158 5.46 22.11 -16.13
C ILE A 158 5.88 20.69 -16.53
N PRO A 159 7.18 20.32 -16.42
CA PRO A 159 7.73 19.07 -16.98
C PRO A 159 7.21 17.74 -16.40
N SER A 160 6.23 17.78 -15.51
CA SER A 160 5.82 16.66 -14.67
C SER A 160 4.35 16.23 -14.88
N PHE A 161 3.70 16.81 -15.88
CA PHE A 161 2.29 16.61 -16.17
C PHE A 161 2.14 16.46 -17.67
N ILE A 162 1.51 15.35 -18.07
CA ILE A 162 1.41 14.94 -19.47
C ILE A 162 -0.07 14.68 -19.71
N ASP A 163 -0.67 15.44 -20.63
CA ASP A 163 -2.00 15.11 -21.14
C ASP A 163 -1.94 13.75 -21.85
N TYR A 164 -2.41 12.74 -21.14
CA TYR A 164 -2.29 11.34 -21.46
C TYR A 164 -3.67 10.71 -21.34
N LYS A 165 -4.14 10.07 -22.41
CA LYS A 165 -5.46 9.44 -22.48
C LYS A 165 -5.34 7.93 -22.63
N LEU A 166 -6.17 7.21 -21.86
CA LEU A 166 -6.35 5.77 -21.95
C LEU A 166 -7.79 5.48 -22.43
N PRO A 167 -8.03 5.31 -23.73
CA PRO A 167 -9.38 5.18 -24.29
C PRO A 167 -10.14 3.90 -23.91
N GLY A 168 -9.54 2.99 -23.13
CA GLY A 168 -10.13 1.69 -22.81
C GLY A 168 -10.02 0.66 -23.93
N LEU A 169 -9.07 0.83 -24.86
CA LEU A 169 -8.87 -0.09 -25.98
C LEU A 169 -7.64 -0.97 -25.76
N TYR A 170 -7.77 -2.25 -26.10
CA TYR A 170 -6.67 -3.21 -26.12
C TYR A 170 -6.38 -3.66 -27.55
N ALA A 171 -5.13 -3.48 -28.00
CA ALA A 171 -4.65 -3.95 -29.28
C ALA A 171 -4.54 -5.48 -29.29
N VAL A 172 -5.20 -6.12 -30.26
CA VAL A 172 -5.06 -7.57 -30.49
C VAL A 172 -3.68 -7.84 -31.09
N PRO A 173 -2.89 -8.77 -30.55
CA PRO A 173 -1.56 -9.07 -31.06
C PRO A 173 -1.58 -9.42 -32.55
N GLY A 174 -0.73 -8.78 -33.34
CA GLY A 174 -0.57 -8.99 -34.78
C GLY A 174 -1.68 -8.42 -35.68
N GLU A 175 -2.82 -8.00 -35.15
CA GLU A 175 -3.89 -7.44 -35.99
C GLU A 175 -3.62 -5.98 -36.36
N ASN A 176 -4.08 -5.59 -37.55
CA ASN A 176 -3.98 -4.22 -38.02
C ASN A 176 -5.01 -3.33 -37.32
N ILE A 177 -4.50 -2.22 -36.80
CA ILE A 177 -5.25 -1.11 -36.23
C ILE A 177 -5.15 0.04 -37.21
N LYS A 178 -6.30 0.57 -37.62
CA LYS A 178 -6.39 1.76 -38.45
C LYS A 178 -6.60 2.97 -37.56
N ILE A 179 -5.85 4.01 -37.84
CA ILE A 179 -5.88 5.26 -37.08
C ILE A 179 -6.09 6.39 -38.08
N LYS A 180 -7.09 7.23 -37.83
CA LYS A 180 -7.33 8.45 -38.57
C LYS A 180 -7.14 9.64 -37.65
N VAL A 181 -6.31 10.60 -38.07
CA VAL A 181 -6.00 11.81 -37.30
C VAL A 181 -6.48 13.02 -38.09
N GLU A 182 -7.42 13.75 -37.51
CA GLU A 182 -8.12 14.86 -38.16
C GLU A 182 -7.92 16.15 -37.37
N VAL A 183 -7.68 17.26 -38.08
CA VAL A 183 -7.73 18.59 -37.47
C VAL A 183 -9.19 19.03 -37.41
N VAL A 184 -9.73 19.18 -36.21
CA VAL A 184 -11.12 19.59 -35.97
C VAL A 184 -11.27 21.11 -36.08
N SER A 185 -10.30 21.85 -35.54
CA SER A 185 -10.25 23.31 -35.56
C SER A 185 -8.81 23.82 -35.44
N GLY A 186 -8.57 25.06 -35.83
CA GLY A 186 -7.25 25.70 -35.88
C GLY A 186 -6.37 25.27 -37.08
N GLN A 187 -5.05 25.49 -36.99
CA GLN A 187 -4.09 25.22 -38.07
C GLN A 187 -2.94 24.35 -37.56
N TRP A 188 -2.66 23.25 -38.26
CA TRP A 188 -1.54 22.37 -37.94
C TRP A 188 -0.20 23.03 -38.31
N ASN A 189 0.73 23.05 -37.35
CA ASN A 189 2.05 23.71 -37.50
C ASN A 189 3.15 22.79 -38.07
N GLY A 190 2.80 21.60 -38.58
CA GLY A 190 3.74 20.64 -39.17
C GLY A 190 4.50 19.76 -38.18
N LYS A 191 4.28 19.88 -36.87
CA LYS A 191 4.89 18.99 -35.84
C LYS A 191 3.94 17.86 -35.46
N SER A 192 4.47 16.77 -34.89
CA SER A 192 3.64 15.68 -34.33
C SER A 192 2.56 16.23 -33.39
N LEU A 193 1.35 15.69 -33.48
CA LEU A 193 0.20 16.09 -32.66
C LEU A 193 0.15 15.30 -31.35
N ALA A 194 0.31 13.99 -31.47
CA ALA A 194 0.26 13.04 -30.38
C ALA A 194 1.23 11.90 -30.65
N THR A 195 1.45 11.06 -29.64
CA THR A 195 2.06 9.74 -29.82
C THR A 195 1.05 8.71 -29.37
N ILE A 196 0.79 7.73 -30.23
CA ILE A 196 0.09 6.51 -29.83
C ILE A 196 1.11 5.52 -29.27
N ARG A 197 0.78 4.87 -28.16
CA ARG A 197 1.55 3.76 -27.59
C ARG A 197 0.66 2.55 -27.48
N VAL A 198 1.20 1.40 -27.87
CA VAL A 198 0.59 0.10 -27.61
C VAL A 198 1.41 -0.58 -26.52
N ASN A 199 0.71 -1.05 -25.50
CA ASN A 199 1.24 -1.65 -24.28
C ASN A 199 1.94 -0.64 -23.34
N GLN A 200 1.55 -0.63 -22.07
CA GLN A 200 2.01 0.36 -21.09
C GLN A 200 3.26 -0.07 -20.30
N HIS A 201 3.68 -1.32 -20.47
CA HIS A 201 4.89 -1.89 -19.85
C HIS A 201 6.15 -1.37 -20.57
N LYS A 202 6.53 -0.13 -20.27
CA LYS A 202 7.60 0.61 -20.95
C LYS A 202 9.01 0.14 -20.60
N ASP A 203 9.16 -0.65 -19.54
CA ASP A 203 10.46 -1.06 -19.06
C ASP A 203 11.19 -1.98 -20.03
N ASN A 204 12.45 -1.62 -20.27
CA ASN A 204 13.41 -2.41 -21.03
C ASN A 204 14.19 -3.32 -20.08
N LEU A 205 13.97 -4.62 -20.22
CA LEU A 205 14.55 -5.65 -19.35
C LEU A 205 15.81 -6.31 -19.94
N THR A 206 16.34 -5.85 -21.08
CA THR A 206 17.53 -6.48 -21.72
C THR A 206 18.77 -6.50 -20.82
N ALA A 207 18.83 -5.62 -19.82
CA ALA A 207 19.92 -5.57 -18.83
C ALA A 207 19.74 -6.53 -17.64
N ARG A 208 18.62 -7.27 -17.56
CA ARG A 208 18.35 -8.24 -16.49
C ARG A 208 19.00 -9.59 -16.82
N ASP A 209 19.47 -10.29 -15.79
CA ASP A 209 20.06 -11.62 -15.92
C ASP A 209 19.01 -12.74 -16.08
N GLY A 210 17.75 -12.45 -15.78
CA GLY A 210 16.62 -13.34 -16.02
C GLY A 210 15.38 -12.53 -16.39
N LEU A 211 14.65 -13.01 -17.39
CA LEU A 211 13.44 -12.37 -17.90
C LEU A 211 12.22 -13.15 -17.42
N MET A 212 11.19 -12.43 -16.99
CA MET A 212 9.87 -12.98 -16.65
C MET A 212 8.84 -12.77 -17.77
N ARG A 213 9.18 -11.92 -18.74
CA ARG A 213 8.43 -11.59 -19.94
C ARG A 213 9.41 -11.12 -21.02
N SER A 214 8.96 -11.01 -22.27
CA SER A 214 9.78 -10.39 -23.32
C SER A 214 10.33 -9.03 -22.89
N PRO A 215 11.59 -8.71 -23.22
CA PRO A 215 12.32 -7.61 -22.58
C PRO A 215 11.79 -6.22 -22.95
N ILE A 216 11.24 -6.05 -24.16
CA ILE A 216 10.59 -4.80 -24.58
C ILE A 216 9.28 -5.18 -25.30
N VAL A 217 8.15 -4.80 -24.72
CA VAL A 217 6.81 -5.13 -25.25
C VAL A 217 5.99 -3.90 -25.63
N SER A 218 6.48 -2.72 -25.25
CA SER A 218 5.85 -1.43 -25.51
C SER A 218 6.49 -0.75 -26.71
N ALA A 219 5.66 -0.28 -27.63
CA ALA A 219 6.09 0.47 -28.81
C ALA A 219 5.18 1.68 -29.03
N SER A 220 5.72 2.71 -29.68
CA SER A 220 5.02 3.97 -29.88
C SER A 220 5.28 4.59 -31.25
N GLN A 221 4.29 5.31 -31.77
CA GLN A 221 4.32 5.97 -33.07
C GLN A 221 3.85 7.41 -32.92
N ALA A 222 4.64 8.35 -33.43
CA ALA A 222 4.25 9.75 -33.54
C ALA A 222 3.14 9.90 -34.60
N LEU A 223 2.11 10.69 -34.29
CA LEU A 223 0.94 10.90 -35.12
C LEU A 223 0.90 12.33 -35.67
N THR A 224 0.71 12.43 -36.98
CA THR A 224 0.40 13.67 -37.72
C THR A 224 -0.98 13.55 -38.36
N PRO A 225 -1.60 14.62 -38.87
CA PRO A 225 -2.84 14.49 -39.63
C PRO A 225 -2.69 13.49 -40.79
N GLY A 226 -3.67 12.61 -40.96
CA GLY A 226 -3.65 11.54 -41.96
C GLY A 226 -4.15 10.20 -41.45
N GLU A 227 -3.91 9.15 -42.24
CA GLU A 227 -4.29 7.76 -41.93
C GLU A 227 -3.04 6.91 -41.71
N PHE A 228 -3.10 6.05 -40.69
CA PHE A 228 -2.04 5.11 -40.33
C PHE A 228 -2.63 3.72 -40.22
N THR A 229 -1.84 2.72 -40.60
CA THR A 229 -2.09 1.33 -40.24
C THR A 229 -0.91 0.84 -39.45
N ILE A 230 -1.15 0.43 -38.21
CA ILE A 230 -0.14 -0.12 -37.31
C ILE A 230 -0.58 -1.51 -36.85
N SER A 231 0.37 -2.32 -36.40
CA SER A 231 0.13 -3.55 -35.66
C SER A 231 1.22 -3.68 -34.59
N SER A 232 0.90 -4.42 -33.53
CA SER A 232 1.83 -4.74 -32.44
C SER A 232 1.91 -6.25 -32.30
N ALA A 233 3.10 -6.82 -32.45
CA ALA A 233 3.33 -8.25 -32.27
C ALA A 233 2.92 -8.77 -30.88
N TYR A 234 2.94 -7.89 -29.87
CA TYR A 234 2.57 -8.22 -28.50
C TYR A 234 1.12 -7.83 -28.19
N GLY A 235 0.52 -6.86 -28.87
CA GLY A 235 -0.73 -6.25 -28.43
C GLY A 235 -0.55 -5.47 -27.11
N GLY A 236 -1.65 -5.11 -26.45
CA GLY A 236 -1.66 -4.37 -25.19
C GLY A 236 -2.59 -3.16 -25.18
N LEU A 237 -2.82 -2.58 -23.99
CA LEU A 237 -3.61 -1.36 -23.85
C LEU A 237 -3.04 -0.21 -24.69
N ILE A 238 -3.92 0.50 -25.39
CA ILE A 238 -3.59 1.65 -26.21
C ILE A 238 -3.63 2.91 -25.36
N SER A 239 -2.69 3.82 -25.59
CA SER A 239 -2.71 5.16 -25.03
C SER A 239 -2.33 6.23 -26.04
N LEU A 240 -2.77 7.45 -25.75
CA LEU A 240 -2.48 8.64 -26.53
C LEU A 240 -1.83 9.69 -25.63
N GLN A 241 -0.62 10.11 -25.99
CA GLN A 241 0.06 11.21 -25.34
C GLN A 241 0.00 12.44 -26.24
N ASN A 242 -0.57 13.54 -25.76
CA ASN A 242 -0.57 14.82 -26.46
C ASN A 242 0.85 15.44 -26.44
N HIS A 243 1.26 16.07 -27.54
CA HIS A 243 2.57 16.71 -27.67
C HIS A 243 2.50 18.19 -28.04
N GLN A 244 1.32 18.67 -28.41
CA GLN A 244 1.11 20.06 -28.78
C GLN A 244 0.41 20.74 -27.62
N TYR A 245 1.18 21.55 -26.92
CA TYR A 245 0.71 22.44 -25.87
C TYR A 245 1.02 23.87 -26.31
N ASP A 246 0.20 24.82 -25.90
CA ASP A 246 0.43 26.25 -26.15
C ASP A 246 0.32 26.68 -27.64
N ASN A 247 -0.56 26.04 -28.43
CA ASN A 247 -0.97 26.62 -29.70
C ASN A 247 -1.99 27.73 -29.45
N ALA A 248 -1.66 28.97 -29.81
CA ALA A 248 -2.60 30.09 -29.73
C ALA A 248 -3.86 29.80 -30.59
N GLY A 249 -5.05 29.93 -30.00
CA GLY A 249 -6.34 29.75 -30.69
C GLY A 249 -7.15 28.56 -30.15
N ASP A 250 -7.97 27.95 -31.00
CA ASP A 250 -8.91 26.85 -30.73
C ASP A 250 -8.42 25.51 -31.33
N PHE A 251 -7.11 25.25 -31.36
CA PHE A 251 -6.55 24.10 -32.08
C PHE A 251 -6.91 22.76 -31.41
N LYS A 252 -7.72 21.95 -32.10
CA LYS A 252 -8.20 20.64 -31.61
C LYS A 252 -8.05 19.59 -32.69
N THR A 253 -7.75 18.36 -32.28
CA THR A 253 -7.65 17.22 -33.20
C THR A 253 -8.49 16.06 -32.70
N ARG A 254 -8.87 15.18 -33.63
CA ARG A 254 -9.60 13.94 -33.36
C ARG A 254 -8.79 12.77 -33.86
N ILE A 255 -8.64 11.77 -33.01
CA ILE A 255 -8.01 10.49 -33.32
C ILE A 255 -9.10 9.43 -33.31
N THR A 256 -9.35 8.81 -34.45
CA THR A 256 -10.30 7.71 -34.59
C THR A 256 -9.54 6.40 -34.75
N ILE A 257 -9.86 5.40 -33.93
CA ILE A 257 -9.21 4.09 -33.88
C ILE A 257 -10.24 3.02 -34.23
N GLU A 258 -9.91 2.14 -35.16
CA GLU A 258 -10.75 1.00 -35.56
C GLU A 258 -9.90 -0.21 -35.99
N GLY A 259 -10.54 -1.39 -36.02
CA GLY A 259 -9.88 -2.64 -36.43
C GLY A 259 -8.86 -3.14 -35.41
N GLY A 260 -8.63 -4.45 -35.36
CA GLY A 260 -7.57 -5.05 -34.54
C GLY A 260 -7.58 -4.70 -33.04
N VAL A 261 -8.70 -4.22 -32.49
CA VAL A 261 -8.82 -3.80 -31.09
C VAL A 261 -10.10 -4.33 -30.46
N ILE A 262 -10.05 -4.55 -29.15
CA ILE A 262 -11.16 -4.94 -28.28
C ILE A 262 -11.33 -3.92 -27.16
N GLU A 263 -12.49 -3.89 -26.52
CA GLU A 263 -12.70 -3.13 -25.29
C GLU A 263 -11.95 -3.78 -24.12
N ALA A 264 -11.36 -2.95 -23.28
CA ALA A 264 -10.76 -3.32 -22.01
C ALA A 264 -11.66 -2.87 -20.85
N PRO A 265 -11.64 -3.56 -19.70
CA PRO A 265 -12.43 -3.15 -18.55
C PRO A 265 -11.89 -1.83 -18.02
N VAL A 266 -12.75 -0.81 -17.94
CA VAL A 266 -12.40 0.48 -17.34
C VAL A 266 -13.38 0.84 -16.24
N TYR A 267 -12.88 0.97 -15.01
CA TYR A 267 -13.64 1.54 -13.91
C TYR A 267 -13.43 3.05 -13.87
N LYS A 268 -14.51 3.83 -13.93
CA LYS A 268 -14.55 5.29 -13.93
C LYS A 268 -15.56 5.81 -12.92
N SER A 269 -15.47 7.10 -12.58
CA SER A 269 -16.30 7.73 -11.56
C SER A 269 -17.79 7.76 -11.87
N GLU A 270 -18.20 7.53 -13.12
CA GLU A 270 -19.61 7.36 -13.47
C GLU A 270 -20.24 6.06 -12.92
N PHE A 271 -19.44 5.06 -12.54
CA PHE A 271 -19.93 3.84 -11.92
C PHE A 271 -20.06 4.04 -10.41
N THR A 272 -21.27 3.82 -9.89
CA THR A 272 -21.62 3.94 -8.47
C THR A 272 -22.02 2.60 -7.85
N SER A 273 -21.85 1.49 -8.56
CA SER A 273 -22.11 0.14 -8.05
C SER A 273 -21.40 -0.96 -8.83
N THR A 274 -21.18 -2.10 -8.17
CA THR A 274 -20.68 -3.33 -8.79
C THR A 274 -21.53 -3.79 -9.98
N GLU A 275 -22.86 -3.62 -9.91
CA GLU A 275 -23.79 -4.02 -10.97
C GLU A 275 -23.54 -3.22 -12.26
N GLN A 276 -23.27 -1.92 -12.17
CA GLN A 276 -22.97 -1.10 -13.34
C GLN A 276 -21.61 -1.42 -13.98
N PHE A 277 -20.67 -1.95 -13.19
CA PHE A 277 -19.37 -2.41 -13.69
C PHE A 277 -19.38 -3.87 -14.16
N ALA A 278 -20.42 -4.66 -13.86
CA ALA A 278 -20.49 -6.08 -14.19
C ALA A 278 -20.32 -6.34 -15.71
N ASP A 279 -20.93 -5.51 -16.55
CA ASP A 279 -20.79 -5.62 -18.02
C ASP A 279 -19.33 -5.39 -18.49
N GLN A 280 -18.56 -4.57 -17.78
CA GLN A 280 -17.14 -4.38 -18.05
C GLN A 280 -16.33 -5.62 -17.67
N MET A 281 -16.77 -6.39 -16.67
CA MET A 281 -16.07 -7.60 -16.25
C MET A 281 -16.09 -8.72 -17.31
N ASP A 282 -17.05 -8.67 -18.23
CA ASP A 282 -17.13 -9.60 -19.35
C ASP A 282 -16.21 -9.23 -20.53
N SER A 283 -15.53 -8.08 -20.47
CA SER A 283 -14.53 -7.70 -21.46
C SER A 283 -13.42 -8.75 -21.56
N GLY A 284 -13.01 -9.06 -22.78
CA GLY A 284 -12.05 -10.14 -23.03
C GLY A 284 -10.59 -9.73 -22.87
N ALA A 285 -10.31 -8.48 -22.51
CA ALA A 285 -8.95 -7.98 -22.40
C ALA A 285 -8.29 -8.44 -21.08
N PRO A 286 -7.01 -8.84 -21.10
CA PRO A 286 -6.29 -9.29 -19.90
C PRO A 286 -5.92 -8.17 -18.92
N TRP A 287 -5.97 -6.91 -19.36
CA TRP A 287 -5.60 -5.73 -18.59
C TRP A 287 -6.75 -4.74 -18.58
N GLY A 288 -6.98 -4.13 -17.42
CA GLY A 288 -7.97 -3.10 -17.21
C GLY A 288 -7.36 -1.82 -16.64
N ILE A 289 -8.22 -0.83 -16.47
CA ILE A 289 -7.87 0.50 -15.98
C ILE A 289 -8.83 0.86 -14.83
N LEU A 290 -8.29 1.24 -13.68
CA LEU A 290 -9.02 2.10 -12.74
C LEU A 290 -8.64 3.54 -13.06
N GLU A 291 -9.61 4.35 -13.48
CA GLU A 291 -9.44 5.76 -13.80
C GLU A 291 -10.15 6.61 -12.76
N ALA A 292 -9.42 7.57 -12.20
CA ALA A 292 -9.92 8.63 -11.36
C ALA A 292 -9.51 9.98 -11.98
N GLU A 293 -9.97 11.09 -11.40
CA GLU A 293 -9.83 12.45 -11.95
C GLU A 293 -8.43 12.79 -12.48
N HIS A 294 -7.38 12.53 -11.68
CA HIS A 294 -5.98 12.82 -12.03
C HIS A 294 -5.08 11.58 -12.07
N VAL A 295 -5.66 10.38 -12.02
CA VAL A 295 -4.84 9.16 -11.97
C VAL A 295 -5.48 8.00 -12.69
N SER A 296 -4.66 7.21 -13.37
CA SER A 296 -5.05 5.92 -13.92
C SER A 296 -4.10 4.83 -13.45
N ALA A 297 -4.65 3.75 -12.92
CA ALA A 297 -3.92 2.54 -12.60
C ALA A 297 -4.22 1.47 -13.67
N VAL A 298 -3.19 1.12 -14.43
CA VAL A 298 -3.21 -0.01 -15.37
C VAL A 298 -2.86 -1.26 -14.60
N VAL A 299 -3.82 -2.16 -14.50
CA VAL A 299 -3.74 -3.39 -13.69
C VAL A 299 -4.23 -4.58 -14.47
N PRO A 300 -3.88 -5.81 -14.07
CA PRO A 300 -4.56 -6.99 -14.56
C PRO A 300 -6.06 -6.90 -14.35
N ALA A 301 -6.84 -7.33 -15.33
CA ALA A 301 -8.30 -7.21 -15.27
C ALA A 301 -8.90 -7.91 -14.04
N HIS A 302 -8.32 -9.05 -13.64
CA HIS A 302 -8.78 -9.79 -12.45
C HIS A 302 -8.64 -9.01 -11.14
N GLU A 303 -7.73 -8.03 -11.03
CA GLU A 303 -7.65 -7.18 -9.83
C GLU A 303 -8.91 -6.32 -9.70
N LEU A 304 -9.39 -5.76 -10.81
CA LEU A 304 -10.64 -4.99 -10.82
C LEU A 304 -11.83 -5.86 -10.41
N TYR A 305 -11.88 -7.10 -10.92
CA TYR A 305 -12.97 -8.03 -10.61
C TYR A 305 -12.95 -8.46 -9.14
N SER A 306 -11.76 -8.76 -8.61
CA SER A 306 -11.60 -9.17 -7.21
C SER A 306 -11.90 -8.06 -6.21
N ALA A 307 -11.72 -6.79 -6.62
CA ALA A 307 -11.93 -5.62 -5.80
C ALA A 307 -13.28 -4.93 -6.07
N ALA A 308 -14.19 -5.56 -6.83
CA ALA A 308 -15.38 -4.92 -7.38
C ALA A 308 -16.19 -4.10 -6.35
N ASP A 309 -16.45 -4.67 -5.19
CA ASP A 309 -17.23 -4.03 -4.12
C ASP A 309 -16.48 -2.89 -3.40
N ALA A 310 -15.16 -2.77 -3.62
CA ALA A 310 -14.30 -1.74 -3.05
C ALA A 310 -13.80 -0.72 -4.09
N LEU A 311 -14.12 -0.88 -5.39
CA LEU A 311 -13.56 -0.03 -6.46
C LEU A 311 -13.90 1.45 -6.27
N GLU A 312 -15.11 1.78 -5.83
CA GLU A 312 -15.52 3.15 -5.54
C GLU A 312 -14.63 3.76 -4.46
N GLN A 313 -14.50 3.08 -3.32
CA GLN A 313 -13.63 3.51 -2.23
C GLN A 313 -12.18 3.64 -2.71
N ARG A 314 -11.67 2.66 -3.46
CA ARG A 314 -10.29 2.65 -3.97
C ARG A 314 -10.03 3.83 -4.88
N GLN A 315 -10.96 4.14 -5.79
CA GLN A 315 -10.88 5.30 -6.67
C GLN A 315 -10.89 6.62 -5.89
N GLN A 316 -11.77 6.75 -4.89
CA GLN A 316 -11.81 7.93 -4.02
C GLN A 316 -10.49 8.14 -3.25
N VAL A 317 -9.90 7.06 -2.73
CA VAL A 317 -8.61 7.13 -2.03
C VAL A 317 -7.48 7.46 -3.01
N TRP A 318 -7.47 6.88 -4.21
CA TRP A 318 -6.53 7.25 -5.27
C TRP A 318 -6.60 8.75 -5.59
N SER A 319 -7.80 9.30 -5.82
CA SER A 319 -7.99 10.74 -6.02
C SER A 319 -7.47 11.55 -4.85
N LYS A 320 -7.80 11.17 -3.61
CA LYS A 320 -7.36 11.86 -2.39
C LYS A 320 -5.83 11.88 -2.27
N VAL A 321 -5.16 10.76 -2.51
CA VAL A 321 -3.69 10.64 -2.44
C VAL A 321 -3.04 11.54 -3.49
N ILE A 322 -3.50 11.48 -4.73
CA ILE A 322 -2.91 12.21 -5.86
C ILE A 322 -3.19 13.70 -5.78
N ASN A 323 -4.41 14.12 -5.44
CA ASN A 323 -4.79 15.53 -5.31
C ASN A 323 -3.97 16.22 -4.21
N ARG A 324 -3.69 15.56 -3.08
CA ARG A 324 -2.77 16.09 -2.06
C ARG A 324 -1.35 16.31 -2.57
N SER A 325 -0.86 15.40 -3.39
CA SER A 325 0.47 15.53 -4.00
C SER A 325 0.50 16.68 -5.01
N ILE A 326 -0.54 16.84 -5.83
CA ILE A 326 -0.73 17.97 -6.76
C ILE A 326 -0.80 19.29 -6.00
N GLU A 327 -1.55 19.34 -4.90
CA GLU A 327 -1.65 20.52 -4.04
C GLU A 327 -0.28 20.89 -3.46
N HIS A 328 0.47 19.90 -2.95
CA HIS A 328 1.83 20.12 -2.45
C HIS A 328 2.81 20.56 -3.55
N LYS A 329 2.56 20.15 -4.80
CA LYS A 329 3.29 20.64 -5.99
C LYS A 329 2.96 22.11 -6.31
N GLY A 330 1.99 22.71 -5.63
CA GLY A 330 1.63 24.12 -5.77
C GLY A 330 0.66 24.40 -6.92
N VAL A 331 0.05 23.37 -7.50
CA VAL A 331 -0.99 23.56 -8.50
C VAL A 331 -2.33 23.63 -7.77
N ASP A 332 -2.94 24.81 -7.81
CA ASP A 332 -4.21 25.13 -7.16
C ASP A 332 -5.13 25.74 -8.22
N ASP A 333 -6.05 24.95 -8.74
CA ASP A 333 -6.95 25.31 -9.84
C ASP A 333 -7.92 26.45 -9.49
N SER A 334 -8.09 26.78 -8.21
CA SER A 334 -8.81 27.97 -7.77
C SER A 334 -8.09 29.27 -8.14
N GLN A 335 -6.79 29.22 -8.41
CA GLN A 335 -5.98 30.35 -8.85
C GLN A 335 -5.96 30.43 -10.38
N PRO A 336 -6.33 31.57 -11.00
CA PRO A 336 -6.43 31.71 -12.45
C PRO A 336 -5.13 31.34 -13.21
N GLU A 337 -3.98 31.58 -12.61
CA GLU A 337 -2.66 31.25 -13.16
C GLU A 337 -2.47 29.74 -13.32
N PHE A 338 -3.01 28.94 -12.39
CA PHE A 338 -2.78 27.49 -12.34
C PHE A 338 -3.95 26.67 -12.90
N ALA A 339 -5.17 27.23 -12.98
CA ALA A 339 -6.36 26.56 -13.53
C ALA A 339 -6.15 25.96 -14.92
N ALA A 340 -5.30 26.59 -15.76
CA ALA A 340 -5.02 26.11 -17.11
C ALA A 340 -4.16 24.83 -17.17
N LEU A 341 -3.67 24.35 -16.03
CA LEU A 341 -2.79 23.18 -15.91
C LEU A 341 -3.55 21.89 -15.64
N ASP A 342 -4.77 22.00 -15.11
CA ASP A 342 -5.60 20.89 -14.65
C ASP A 342 -5.72 19.73 -15.67
N PRO A 343 -5.99 19.99 -16.97
CA PRO A 343 -6.12 18.91 -17.96
C PRO A 343 -4.85 18.08 -18.19
N ALA A 344 -3.69 18.55 -17.74
CA ALA A 344 -2.42 17.86 -17.86
C ALA A 344 -2.03 17.05 -16.61
N LEU A 345 -2.82 17.11 -15.53
CA LEU A 345 -2.45 16.56 -14.22
C LEU A 345 -2.48 15.03 -14.13
N GLN A 346 -2.72 14.32 -15.24
CA GLN A 346 -2.86 12.87 -15.26
C GLN A 346 -1.57 12.13 -14.90
N VAL A 347 -1.64 11.32 -13.85
CA VAL A 347 -0.59 10.39 -13.41
C VAL A 347 -0.98 8.96 -13.79
N ILE A 348 -0.01 8.17 -14.25
CA ILE A 348 -0.29 6.79 -14.66
C ILE A 348 0.63 5.83 -13.93
N PHE A 349 0.02 4.84 -13.31
CA PHE A 349 0.69 3.71 -12.69
C PHE A 349 0.44 2.45 -13.50
N VAL A 350 1.46 1.62 -13.67
CA VAL A 350 1.38 0.34 -14.38
C VAL A 350 1.95 -0.75 -13.49
N THR A 351 1.16 -1.78 -13.25
CA THR A 351 1.66 -3.01 -12.63
C THR A 351 2.38 -3.83 -13.69
N ASP A 352 3.55 -4.38 -13.37
CA ASP A 352 4.31 -5.27 -14.25
C ASP A 352 4.73 -6.51 -13.46
N ILE A 353 4.75 -7.68 -14.12
CA ILE A 353 5.31 -8.91 -13.54
C ILE A 353 6.81 -8.77 -13.26
N GLN A 354 7.51 -7.94 -14.03
CA GLN A 354 8.92 -7.62 -13.81
C GLN A 354 9.25 -6.21 -14.29
N ILE A 355 9.63 -5.37 -13.33
CA ILE A 355 10.20 -4.05 -13.60
C ILE A 355 11.74 -4.11 -13.67
N LYS A 356 12.35 -3.12 -14.30
CA LYS A 356 13.80 -3.06 -14.54
C LYS A 356 14.61 -2.96 -13.26
N ILE A 357 14.08 -2.28 -12.23
CA ILE A 357 14.75 -2.02 -10.95
C ILE A 357 13.74 -1.80 -9.84
N GLY A 358 14.11 -2.22 -8.62
CA GLY A 358 13.33 -1.96 -7.40
C GLY A 358 12.02 -2.74 -7.34
N SER A 359 11.17 -2.31 -6.41
CA SER A 359 9.75 -2.71 -6.29
C SER A 359 8.81 -1.71 -6.96
N TRP A 360 9.28 -0.47 -7.14
CA TRP A 360 8.66 0.63 -7.84
C TRP A 360 9.77 1.45 -8.54
N HIS A 361 9.40 2.21 -9.57
CA HIS A 361 10.19 3.37 -9.96
C HIS A 361 9.33 4.41 -10.73
N SER A 362 9.74 5.66 -10.60
CA SER A 362 9.18 6.81 -11.31
C SER A 362 9.39 6.78 -12.81
N GLY A 363 8.63 7.63 -13.50
CA GLY A 363 8.56 7.72 -14.95
C GLY A 363 7.14 8.04 -15.43
N TYR A 364 7.00 8.12 -16.75
CA TYR A 364 5.69 8.20 -17.39
C TYR A 364 5.58 7.01 -18.35
N PRO A 365 4.89 5.92 -17.93
CA PRO A 365 4.21 5.73 -16.64
C PRO A 365 5.15 5.41 -15.45
N ILE A 366 4.62 5.52 -14.22
CA ILE A 366 5.24 4.99 -12.99
C ILE A 366 5.02 3.47 -12.99
N MET A 367 6.07 2.70 -12.71
CA MET A 367 6.01 1.24 -12.74
C MET A 367 6.00 0.67 -11.32
N ALA A 368 5.14 -0.31 -11.09
CA ALA A 368 5.02 -1.05 -9.84
C ALA A 368 5.18 -2.55 -10.09
N GLY A 369 5.91 -3.24 -9.22
CA GLY A 369 6.04 -4.70 -9.28
C GLY A 369 4.72 -5.42 -8.97
N PRO A 370 4.64 -6.75 -9.17
CA PRO A 370 3.39 -7.49 -9.10
C PRO A 370 2.84 -7.62 -7.68
N LYS A 371 3.71 -7.54 -6.65
CA LYS A 371 3.34 -7.63 -5.23
C LYS A 371 2.50 -6.45 -4.73
N GLN A 372 2.52 -5.35 -5.48
CA GLN A 372 1.90 -4.09 -5.06
C GLN A 372 0.38 -4.13 -5.18
N LYS A 373 -0.16 -4.89 -6.15
CA LYS A 373 -1.60 -5.03 -6.41
C LYS A 373 -2.33 -3.69 -6.30
N LEU A 374 -2.06 -2.79 -7.25
CA LEU A 374 -2.43 -1.37 -7.17
C LEU A 374 -3.93 -1.13 -6.92
N VAL A 375 -4.78 -2.09 -7.28
CA VAL A 375 -6.23 -2.04 -7.02
C VAL A 375 -6.70 -3.22 -6.17
N GLY A 376 -6.04 -4.38 -6.26
CA GLY A 376 -6.37 -5.55 -5.44
C GLY A 376 -6.12 -5.41 -3.93
N LYS A 377 -5.49 -4.32 -3.47
CA LYS A 377 -5.21 -4.03 -2.05
C LYS A 377 -5.63 -2.61 -1.68
N PRO A 378 -5.77 -2.32 -0.37
CA PRO A 378 -5.21 -1.15 0.27
C PRO A 378 -4.60 -0.05 -0.61
N VAL A 379 -5.23 1.08 -0.96
CA VAL A 379 -4.43 2.13 -1.65
C VAL A 379 -3.47 2.76 -0.63
N GLU A 380 -3.94 2.86 0.60
CA GLU A 380 -3.26 3.29 1.81
C GLU A 380 -1.98 2.50 2.07
N ASP A 381 -2.01 1.18 1.86
CA ASP A 381 -0.84 0.28 1.99
C ASP A 381 0.33 0.72 1.10
N ASN A 382 0.01 1.33 -0.05
CA ASN A 382 0.97 1.81 -1.04
C ASN A 382 1.19 3.32 -0.99
N ALA A 383 0.49 4.07 -0.14
CA ALA A 383 0.46 5.53 -0.19
C ALA A 383 1.86 6.17 -0.08
N TRP A 384 2.75 5.66 0.79
CA TRP A 384 4.13 6.17 0.85
C TRP A 384 4.86 6.04 -0.49
N HIS A 385 4.77 4.86 -1.12
CA HIS A 385 5.46 4.54 -2.36
C HIS A 385 4.86 5.32 -3.54
N ILE A 386 3.53 5.42 -3.61
CA ILE A 386 2.81 6.22 -4.61
C ILE A 386 3.31 7.67 -4.58
N ASN A 387 3.30 8.30 -3.40
CA ASN A 387 3.78 9.68 -3.24
C ASN A 387 5.29 9.82 -3.45
N HIS A 388 6.08 8.79 -3.12
CA HIS A 388 7.54 8.80 -3.30
C HIS A 388 7.92 8.84 -4.78
N GLU A 389 7.29 7.99 -5.60
CA GLU A 389 7.53 7.94 -7.04
C GLU A 389 6.92 9.13 -7.76
N LEU A 390 5.74 9.58 -7.32
CA LEU A 390 5.15 10.82 -7.83
C LEU A 390 6.04 12.03 -7.49
N GLY A 391 6.62 12.06 -6.30
CA GLY A 391 7.58 13.09 -5.88
C GLY A 391 8.81 13.14 -6.79
N HIS A 392 9.33 11.99 -7.22
CA HIS A 392 10.40 11.94 -8.25
C HIS A 392 9.95 12.56 -9.57
N ASN A 393 8.74 12.26 -10.01
CA ASN A 393 8.15 12.83 -11.22
C ASN A 393 7.95 14.34 -11.11
N PHE A 394 7.52 14.83 -9.95
CA PHE A 394 7.28 16.25 -9.62
C PHE A 394 8.55 17.05 -9.42
N HIS A 395 9.66 16.37 -9.13
CA HIS A 395 10.98 16.93 -9.30
C HIS A 395 11.39 17.00 -10.77
N SER A 396 10.87 18.00 -11.47
CA SER A 396 11.42 18.32 -12.78
C SER A 396 12.89 18.74 -12.66
N GLY A 397 13.65 18.64 -13.75
CA GLY A 397 14.98 19.26 -13.88
C GLY A 397 14.97 20.79 -13.68
N TYR A 398 13.78 21.40 -13.52
CA TYR A 398 13.56 22.80 -13.17
C TYR A 398 13.24 23.03 -11.67
N THR A 399 13.39 22.05 -10.78
CA THR A 399 13.18 22.28 -9.33
C THR A 399 14.23 23.26 -8.79
N GLY A 400 13.79 24.49 -8.51
CA GLY A 400 14.66 25.63 -8.19
C GLY A 400 15.40 25.47 -6.87
N TRP A 401 14.86 24.71 -5.91
CA TRP A 401 15.31 24.62 -4.52
C TRP A 401 15.96 23.28 -4.13
N LYS A 402 15.98 22.27 -5.03
CA LYS A 402 16.54 20.94 -4.74
C LYS A 402 18.06 20.98 -4.62
N ILE A 403 18.60 20.65 -3.44
CA ILE A 403 20.05 20.71 -3.16
C ILE A 403 20.72 19.46 -3.77
N GLU A 404 21.25 19.62 -4.98
CA GLU A 404 21.93 18.54 -5.72
C GLU A 404 23.37 18.32 -5.20
N LYS A 405 23.52 17.52 -4.13
CA LYS A 405 24.82 16.95 -3.71
C LYS A 405 24.72 15.43 -3.53
N GLY A 406 25.53 14.65 -4.26
CA GLY A 406 25.71 13.20 -4.03
C GLY A 406 24.42 12.36 -4.21
N LYS A 407 24.21 11.38 -3.32
CA LYS A 407 23.07 10.44 -3.28
C LYS A 407 21.76 11.08 -2.80
N SER A 408 21.43 12.30 -3.24
CA SER A 408 20.25 13.04 -2.77
C SER A 408 19.01 12.87 -3.65
N THR A 409 19.06 11.98 -4.67
CA THR A 409 17.91 11.62 -5.51
C THR A 409 16.73 11.14 -4.65
N GLU A 410 17.01 10.31 -3.64
CA GLU A 410 16.02 9.70 -2.74
C GLU A 410 15.78 10.51 -1.46
N VAL A 411 15.92 11.84 -1.51
CA VAL A 411 15.76 12.71 -0.34
C VAL A 411 14.52 13.56 -0.47
N SER A 412 14.57 14.62 -1.29
CA SER A 412 13.50 15.63 -1.33
C SER A 412 12.17 15.07 -1.85
N ASN A 413 12.14 13.90 -2.47
CA ASN A 413 10.94 13.33 -3.09
C ASN A 413 10.05 12.74 -2.00
N ASN A 414 10.67 12.31 -0.90
CA ASN A 414 9.97 11.90 0.31
C ASN A 414 9.23 13.06 1.00
N LEU A 415 9.39 14.32 0.57
CA LEU A 415 8.55 15.41 1.08
C LEU A 415 7.08 15.19 0.72
N TYR A 416 6.80 14.68 -0.47
CA TYR A 416 5.43 14.35 -0.87
C TYR A 416 4.84 13.24 0.01
N SER A 417 5.62 12.18 0.28
CA SER A 417 5.19 11.10 1.19
C SER A 417 5.05 11.56 2.64
N THR A 418 6.00 12.36 3.14
CA THR A 418 5.97 12.89 4.51
C THR A 418 4.81 13.86 4.70
N ASN A 419 4.56 14.74 3.73
CA ASN A 419 3.41 15.62 3.71
C ASN A 419 2.11 14.82 3.72
N HIS A 420 1.99 13.83 2.83
CA HIS A 420 0.80 12.99 2.74
C HIS A 420 0.48 12.29 4.08
N TYR A 421 1.47 11.67 4.72
CA TYR A 421 1.26 11.01 6.02
C TYR A 421 0.96 12.00 7.15
N ALA A 422 1.61 13.17 7.19
CA ALA A 422 1.29 14.19 8.20
C ALA A 422 -0.17 14.67 8.09
N HIS A 423 -0.66 14.91 6.87
CA HIS A 423 -2.07 15.27 6.65
C HIS A 423 -3.03 14.12 6.98
N ALA A 424 -2.69 12.89 6.58
CA ALA A 424 -3.50 11.72 6.89
C ALA A 424 -3.59 11.48 8.41
N TYR A 425 -2.50 11.68 9.16
CA TYR A 425 -2.49 11.63 10.62
C TYR A 425 -3.40 12.71 11.23
N ALA A 426 -3.32 13.94 10.76
CA ALA A 426 -4.20 15.03 11.22
C ALA A 426 -5.69 14.74 10.96
N GLU A 427 -6.01 13.95 9.93
CA GLU A 427 -7.37 13.49 9.62
C GLU A 427 -7.75 12.18 10.33
N GLY A 428 -6.85 11.61 11.15
CA GLY A 428 -7.12 10.46 12.00
C GLY A 428 -6.67 9.10 11.47
N THR A 429 -5.92 9.03 10.37
CA THR A 429 -5.30 7.79 9.89
C THR A 429 -4.00 7.50 10.65
N ALA A 430 -3.79 6.26 11.10
CA ALA A 430 -2.64 5.86 11.90
C ALA A 430 -1.33 5.75 11.08
N HIS A 431 -0.76 6.88 10.68
CA HIS A 431 0.56 6.95 10.05
C HIS A 431 1.60 7.56 10.98
N TYR A 432 2.78 6.97 11.03
CA TYR A 432 3.92 7.47 11.80
C TYR A 432 4.84 8.37 10.95
N SER A 433 5.51 9.31 11.61
CA SER A 433 6.61 10.03 10.98
C SER A 433 7.74 9.07 10.60
N ARG A 434 8.08 8.98 9.32
CA ARG A 434 9.23 8.18 8.84
C ARG A 434 10.58 8.80 9.20
N LEU A 435 10.61 10.01 9.76
CA LEU A 435 11.80 10.60 10.34
C LEU A 435 11.96 10.22 11.81
N VAL A 436 10.87 9.76 12.44
CA VAL A 436 10.80 9.43 13.87
C VAL A 436 9.91 8.20 14.06
N PHE A 437 10.52 7.01 14.05
CA PHE A 437 9.80 5.76 14.25
C PHE A 437 10.69 4.66 14.84
N ASP A 438 10.14 3.84 15.72
CA ASP A 438 10.87 2.77 16.42
C ASP A 438 12.12 3.34 17.13
N ASN A 439 13.32 2.81 16.86
CA ASN A 439 14.60 3.27 17.41
C ASN A 439 15.30 4.30 16.50
N ILE A 440 14.56 4.94 15.57
CA ILE A 440 15.11 5.89 14.61
C ILE A 440 14.61 7.29 14.95
N ASP A 441 15.57 8.18 15.20
CA ASP A 441 15.36 9.62 15.30
C ASP A 441 16.32 10.32 14.32
N ARG A 442 15.82 10.61 13.11
CA ARG A 442 16.64 11.22 12.04
C ARG A 442 17.05 12.65 12.35
N PHE A 443 16.26 13.30 13.18
CA PHE A 443 16.49 14.64 13.65
C PHE A 443 17.69 14.67 14.62
N TYR A 444 17.74 13.72 15.56
CA TYR A 444 18.89 13.50 16.44
C TYR A 444 20.15 13.07 15.69
N ASP A 445 19.99 12.14 14.73
CA ASP A 445 21.07 11.76 13.82
C ASP A 445 21.65 13.00 13.10
N ALA A 446 20.78 13.89 12.60
CA ALA A 446 21.19 15.11 11.91
C ALA A 446 21.96 16.06 12.81
N TYR A 447 21.46 16.33 14.02
CA TYR A 447 22.17 17.16 15.00
C TYR A 447 23.57 16.63 15.27
N ASN A 448 23.72 15.32 15.53
CA ASN A 448 25.01 14.72 15.85
C ASN A 448 26.01 14.78 14.70
N VAL A 449 25.54 14.56 13.48
CA VAL A 449 26.35 14.66 12.26
C VAL A 449 26.88 16.10 12.09
N ILE A 450 26.02 17.11 12.27
CA ILE A 450 26.39 18.53 12.16
C ILE A 450 27.34 18.92 13.29
N LYS A 451 27.05 18.53 14.54
CA LYS A 451 27.90 18.79 15.71
C LYS A 451 29.29 18.20 15.57
N ALA A 452 29.42 17.04 14.92
CA ALA A 452 30.71 16.43 14.60
C ALA A 452 31.50 17.17 13.50
N GLY A 453 30.97 18.29 12.98
CA GLY A 453 31.58 19.13 11.96
C GLY A 453 31.27 18.73 10.51
N SER A 454 30.32 17.81 10.30
CA SER A 454 29.89 17.41 8.95
C SER A 454 28.90 18.40 8.35
N LYS A 455 28.85 18.47 7.02
CA LYS A 455 27.88 19.30 6.28
C LYS A 455 26.74 18.45 5.73
N TYR A 456 25.65 19.09 5.30
CA TYR A 456 24.46 18.47 4.68
C TYR A 456 24.73 17.35 3.64
N GLY A 457 25.87 17.38 2.95
CA GLY A 457 26.25 16.37 1.95
C GLY A 457 27.06 15.18 2.46
N ASP A 458 27.70 15.27 3.62
CA ASP A 458 28.76 14.37 4.04
C ASP A 458 28.20 13.07 4.63
N LYS A 459 28.50 11.93 3.99
CA LYS A 459 28.27 10.52 4.45
C LYS A 459 26.98 10.21 5.23
N ALA A 460 25.92 10.99 5.06
CA ALA A 460 24.65 10.81 5.76
C ALA A 460 23.67 9.91 4.98
N ALA A 461 22.77 9.22 5.70
CA ALA A 461 21.64 8.52 5.12
C ALA A 461 20.60 9.50 4.54
N ALA A 462 19.72 9.03 3.65
CA ALA A 462 18.72 9.88 3.01
C ALA A 462 17.77 10.54 4.03
N GLY A 463 17.35 9.80 5.06
CA GLY A 463 16.48 10.33 6.13
C GLY A 463 17.10 11.50 6.91
N VAL A 464 18.42 11.46 7.16
CA VAL A 464 19.15 12.55 7.84
C VAL A 464 19.16 13.83 6.98
N ARG A 465 19.33 13.68 5.66
CA ARG A 465 19.26 14.83 4.73
C ARG A 465 17.83 15.38 4.61
N LEU A 466 16.83 14.51 4.70
CA LEU A 466 15.42 14.93 4.63
C LEU A 466 15.03 15.87 5.77
N VAL A 467 15.70 15.79 6.93
CA VAL A 467 15.46 16.68 8.08
C VAL A 467 15.59 18.16 7.73
N LEU A 468 16.59 18.57 6.94
CA LEU A 468 16.73 19.98 6.51
C LEU A 468 15.42 20.46 5.87
N TYR A 469 14.88 19.67 4.95
CA TYR A 469 13.64 20.03 4.29
C TYR A 469 12.45 19.96 5.25
N ARG A 470 12.36 18.92 6.09
CA ARG A 470 11.26 18.81 7.05
C ARG A 470 11.25 19.97 8.04
N GLN A 471 12.39 20.48 8.48
CA GLN A 471 12.49 21.65 9.35
C GLN A 471 11.88 22.91 8.72
N LEU A 472 12.10 23.12 7.42
CA LEU A 472 11.46 24.21 6.68
C LEU A 472 9.94 24.02 6.60
N GLN A 473 9.48 22.78 6.41
CA GLN A 473 8.05 22.46 6.42
C GLN A 473 7.41 22.55 7.83
N LEU A 474 8.19 22.33 8.89
CA LEU A 474 7.75 22.56 10.26
C LEU A 474 7.72 24.06 10.60
N ALA A 475 8.51 24.89 9.90
CA ALA A 475 8.45 26.34 10.03
C ALA A 475 7.18 26.91 9.38
N ASP A 476 6.82 26.38 8.20
CA ASP A 476 5.55 26.64 7.51
C ASP A 476 5.14 25.38 6.71
N PRO A 477 4.01 24.73 7.02
CA PRO A 477 3.54 23.53 6.31
C PRO A 477 3.44 23.72 4.78
N ASP A 478 3.18 24.94 4.32
CA ASP A 478 3.04 25.30 2.91
C ASP A 478 4.34 25.81 2.27
N PHE A 479 5.47 25.78 2.98
CA PHE A 479 6.74 26.33 2.50
C PHE A 479 7.11 25.83 1.09
N PHE A 480 7.08 24.51 0.88
CA PHE A 480 7.42 23.93 -0.43
C PHE A 480 6.31 24.10 -1.47
N LYS A 481 5.05 24.16 -1.05
CA LYS A 481 3.92 24.50 -1.95
C LYS A 481 4.15 25.88 -2.56
N LYS A 482 4.45 26.89 -1.73
CA LYS A 482 4.73 28.27 -2.15
C LYS A 482 6.02 28.39 -2.98
N LEU A 483 7.10 27.69 -2.59
CA LEU A 483 8.30 27.63 -3.43
C LEU A 483 8.05 26.98 -4.79
N ASN A 484 7.24 25.92 -4.83
CA ASN A 484 6.88 25.27 -6.08
C ASN A 484 6.01 26.16 -6.97
N GLN A 485 5.10 26.96 -6.40
CA GLN A 485 4.34 27.98 -7.12
C GLN A 485 5.28 29.00 -7.77
N GLU A 486 6.26 29.52 -7.04
CA GLU A 486 7.25 30.44 -7.61
C GLU A 486 8.01 29.81 -8.79
N VAL A 487 8.42 28.54 -8.66
CA VAL A 487 9.07 27.79 -9.75
C VAL A 487 8.14 27.70 -10.98
N ILE A 488 6.85 27.45 -10.77
CA ILE A 488 5.85 27.37 -11.85
C ILE A 488 5.64 28.74 -12.51
N LEU A 489 5.47 29.80 -11.72
CA LEU A 489 5.26 31.17 -12.23
C LEU A 489 6.45 31.66 -13.08
N GLN A 490 7.68 31.32 -12.69
CA GLN A 490 8.87 31.59 -13.51
C GLN A 490 8.89 30.80 -14.83
N ARG A 491 8.39 29.56 -14.80
CA ARG A 491 8.29 28.71 -16.00
C ARG A 491 7.24 29.18 -16.98
N MET A 492 6.16 29.73 -16.46
CA MET A 492 5.12 30.37 -17.25
C MET A 492 5.53 31.73 -17.80
N GLY A 493 6.70 32.25 -17.39
CA GLY A 493 7.18 33.58 -17.77
C GLY A 493 6.39 34.71 -17.12
N ILE A 494 5.57 34.41 -16.11
CA ILE A 494 4.85 35.42 -15.31
C ILE A 494 5.86 36.13 -14.40
N HIS A 495 6.73 35.36 -13.75
CA HIS A 495 7.86 35.87 -12.97
C HIS A 495 9.17 35.76 -13.76
N PRO A 496 10.19 36.59 -13.46
CA PRO A 496 11.51 36.49 -14.08
C PRO A 496 12.11 35.09 -13.92
N ASN A 497 12.45 34.43 -15.04
CA ASN A 497 13.09 33.11 -15.02
C ASN A 497 14.56 33.24 -14.66
N GLU A 498 14.90 33.11 -13.38
CA GLU A 498 16.26 33.28 -12.87
C GLU A 498 17.15 32.05 -13.05
N LYS A 499 16.64 30.96 -13.65
CA LYS A 499 17.42 29.74 -13.93
C LYS A 499 18.09 29.74 -15.31
N THR A 500 17.52 30.48 -16.28
CA THR A 500 18.05 30.59 -17.65
C THR A 500 18.92 31.83 -17.90
N THR A 501 19.12 32.68 -16.88
CA THR A 501 19.98 33.87 -16.98
C THR A 501 21.47 33.50 -16.90
N ARG A 502 22.35 34.42 -17.33
CA ARG A 502 23.81 34.25 -17.19
C ARG A 502 24.28 34.12 -15.73
N ASN A 503 23.44 34.52 -14.76
CA ASN A 503 23.68 34.47 -13.32
C ASN A 503 22.69 33.52 -12.63
N ARG A 504 22.60 32.27 -13.11
CA ARG A 504 21.65 31.28 -12.55
C ARG A 504 21.83 31.12 -11.04
N LEU A 505 20.74 31.19 -10.29
CA LEU A 505 20.76 30.86 -8.87
C LEU A 505 21.13 29.38 -8.67
N THR A 506 21.94 29.10 -7.65
CA THR A 506 22.06 27.72 -7.17
C THR A 506 20.78 27.32 -6.40
N PRO A 507 20.51 26.03 -6.20
CA PRO A 507 19.30 25.66 -5.46
C PRO A 507 19.20 26.19 -4.01
N PRO A 508 20.30 26.21 -3.23
CA PRO A 508 20.33 26.93 -1.97
C PRO A 508 20.04 28.43 -2.10
N ASP A 509 20.63 29.11 -3.09
CA ASP A 509 20.36 30.53 -3.34
C ASP A 509 18.88 30.80 -3.60
N PHE A 510 18.26 29.98 -4.45
CA PHE A 510 16.83 30.07 -4.75
C PHE A 510 15.98 29.89 -3.49
N MET A 511 16.30 28.86 -2.69
CA MET A 511 15.57 28.58 -1.46
C MET A 511 15.72 29.69 -0.43
N VAL A 512 16.88 30.32 -0.31
CA VAL A 512 17.06 31.48 0.59
C VAL A 512 16.35 32.71 0.05
N LYS A 513 16.52 33.04 -1.23
CA LYS A 513 15.95 34.24 -1.85
C LYS A 513 14.42 34.24 -1.85
N TYR A 514 13.80 33.11 -2.19
CA TYR A 514 12.34 32.99 -2.28
C TYR A 514 11.70 32.40 -1.02
N GLY A 515 12.44 31.63 -0.22
CA GLY A 515 11.95 31.06 1.03
C GLY A 515 11.96 32.04 2.21
N SER A 516 12.94 32.96 2.30
CA SER A 516 12.98 33.94 3.39
C SER A 516 11.73 34.85 3.42
N PRO A 517 11.25 35.39 2.27
CA PRO A 517 9.98 36.12 2.22
C PRO A 517 8.75 35.28 2.60
N ILE A 518 8.73 33.99 2.27
CA ILE A 518 7.62 33.09 2.64
C ILE A 518 7.51 32.98 4.16
N LEU A 519 8.65 32.85 4.85
CA LEU A 519 8.69 32.72 6.31
C LEU A 519 8.67 34.05 7.06
N GLY A 520 9.01 35.15 6.38
CA GLY A 520 9.10 36.49 6.95
C GLY A 520 10.41 36.79 7.70
N TYR A 521 11.43 35.95 7.55
CA TYR A 521 12.75 36.10 8.19
C TYR A 521 13.86 35.46 7.35
N SER A 522 15.11 35.81 7.63
CA SER A 522 16.31 35.31 6.94
C SER A 522 16.50 33.81 7.12
N LEU A 523 16.75 33.09 6.02
CA LEU A 523 17.21 31.69 6.02
C LEU A 523 18.75 31.56 5.93
N VAL A 524 19.50 32.67 6.03
CA VAL A 524 20.96 32.66 5.92
C VAL A 524 21.57 31.85 7.07
N GLY A 525 21.21 32.16 8.32
CA GLY A 525 21.71 31.42 9.49
C GLY A 525 21.34 29.93 9.45
N PHE A 526 20.17 29.59 8.91
CA PHE A 526 19.75 28.19 8.71
C PHE A 526 20.66 27.44 7.72
N MET A 527 21.00 28.04 6.58
CA MET A 527 21.91 27.41 5.61
C MET A 527 23.33 27.25 6.18
N ASP A 528 23.79 28.23 6.96
CA ASP A 528 25.09 28.17 7.64
C ASP A 528 25.15 27.02 8.65
N TYR A 529 24.10 26.82 9.43
CA TYR A 529 24.00 25.70 10.39
C TYR A 529 24.14 24.35 9.69
N TRP A 530 23.47 24.16 8.56
CA TRP A 530 23.54 22.93 7.77
C TRP A 530 24.82 22.81 6.92
N GLY A 531 25.70 23.81 6.94
CA GLY A 531 26.92 23.85 6.14
C GLY A 531 26.63 23.88 4.63
N VAL A 532 25.50 24.45 4.22
CA VAL A 532 25.08 24.62 2.83
C VAL A 532 25.52 25.99 2.35
N ALA A 533 26.39 26.02 1.34
CA ALA A 533 26.89 27.27 0.79
C ALA A 533 25.83 27.99 -0.05
N ILE A 534 25.75 29.31 0.14
CA ILE A 534 25.02 30.28 -0.70
C ILE A 534 26.00 31.34 -1.21
N SER A 535 25.63 32.05 -2.26
CA SER A 535 26.38 33.17 -2.81
C SER A 535 26.39 34.40 -1.88
N ASP A 536 27.47 35.18 -1.96
CA ASP A 536 27.59 36.43 -1.19
C ASP A 536 26.51 37.46 -1.59
N GLU A 537 26.14 37.50 -2.87
CA GLU A 537 25.07 38.38 -3.38
C GLU A 537 23.72 38.09 -2.70
N VAL A 538 23.31 36.82 -2.62
CA VAL A 538 22.05 36.43 -1.97
C VAL A 538 22.12 36.61 -0.46
N ARG A 539 23.27 36.34 0.14
CA ARG A 539 23.51 36.58 1.57
C ARG A 539 23.32 38.06 1.92
N GLU A 540 24.02 38.95 1.22
CA GLU A 540 23.92 40.39 1.43
C GLU A 540 22.50 40.90 1.18
N LEU A 541 21.87 40.45 0.08
CA LEU A 541 20.50 40.82 -0.25
C LEU A 541 19.53 40.48 0.88
N ILE A 542 19.53 39.23 1.35
CA ILE A 542 18.54 38.75 2.32
C ILE A 542 18.82 39.28 3.73
N SER A 543 20.09 39.29 4.17
CA SER A 543 20.44 39.84 5.48
C SER A 543 20.20 41.35 5.58
N SER A 544 20.09 42.08 4.47
CA SER A 544 19.72 43.50 4.46
C SER A 544 18.20 43.76 4.55
N GLN A 545 17.38 42.75 4.23
CA GLN A 545 15.92 42.88 4.14
C GLN A 545 15.16 42.17 5.26
N TYR A 546 15.73 41.11 5.83
CA TYR A 546 15.08 40.27 6.82
C TYR A 546 16.01 40.01 8.01
N ASP A 547 15.45 40.10 9.21
CA ASP A 547 16.14 39.70 10.43
C ASP A 547 16.21 38.17 10.54
N GLU A 548 17.15 37.65 11.34
CA GLU A 548 17.17 36.23 11.70
C GLU A 548 15.96 35.87 12.59
N PRO A 549 15.43 34.64 12.51
CA PRO A 549 14.24 34.25 13.26
C PRO A 549 14.48 34.21 14.77
N THR A 550 13.49 34.65 15.55
CA THR A 550 13.49 34.51 17.03
C THR A 550 13.55 33.03 17.47
N ILE A 551 12.92 32.15 16.71
CA ILE A 551 12.99 30.69 16.88
C ILE A 551 13.76 30.12 15.68
N PRO A 552 15.02 29.73 15.86
CA PRO A 552 15.82 29.22 14.75
C PRO A 552 15.22 27.95 14.12
N VAL A 553 15.09 27.95 12.79
CA VAL A 553 14.43 26.87 12.03
C VAL A 553 15.15 25.53 12.22
N GLN A 554 16.47 25.55 12.34
CA GLN A 554 17.27 24.35 12.59
C GLN A 554 16.97 23.67 13.93
N TYR A 555 16.21 24.34 14.80
CA TYR A 555 15.78 23.81 16.08
C TYR A 555 14.33 23.32 16.07
N LEU A 556 13.70 23.18 14.90
CA LEU A 556 12.38 22.60 14.77
C LEU A 556 12.47 21.07 14.60
N PHE A 557 11.59 20.37 15.30
CA PHE A 557 11.54 18.91 15.37
C PHE A 557 10.09 18.42 15.39
N GLU A 558 9.88 17.13 15.14
CA GLU A 558 8.60 16.46 15.38
C GLU A 558 8.81 15.15 16.14
N ASP A 559 7.76 14.64 16.80
CA ASP A 559 7.71 13.25 17.27
C ASP A 559 7.05 12.33 16.23
N ILE A 560 6.90 11.05 16.63
CA ILE A 560 6.20 10.03 15.86
C ILE A 560 4.75 10.41 15.51
N ASN A 561 4.12 11.28 16.31
CA ASN A 561 2.75 11.78 16.17
C ASN A 561 2.68 13.10 15.38
N TYR A 562 3.76 13.51 14.70
CA TYR A 562 3.86 14.78 13.97
C TYR A 562 3.68 16.04 14.83
N THR A 563 3.79 15.94 16.15
CA THR A 563 3.73 17.08 17.05
C THR A 563 5.00 17.90 16.89
N ARG A 564 4.87 19.18 16.56
CA ARG A 564 6.00 20.09 16.35
C ARG A 564 6.57 20.59 17.68
N TYR A 565 7.90 20.61 17.78
CA TYR A 565 8.63 21.09 18.95
C TYR A 565 9.77 22.04 18.61
N VAL A 566 10.22 22.80 19.60
CA VAL A 566 11.40 23.67 19.53
C VAL A 566 12.46 23.14 20.49
N PHE A 567 13.62 22.85 19.96
CA PHE A 567 14.74 22.27 20.68
C PHE A 567 15.71 23.33 21.23
N ASN A 568 16.31 23.05 22.40
CA ASN A 568 17.34 23.88 23.01
C ASN A 568 18.76 23.27 22.84
N PRO A 569 19.64 23.86 22.00
CA PRO A 569 20.98 23.36 21.71
C PRO A 569 21.90 23.21 22.93
N ASP A 570 21.70 24.01 23.98
CA ASP A 570 22.57 24.03 25.16
C ASP A 570 22.35 22.82 26.08
N THR A 571 21.22 22.12 25.94
CA THR A 571 20.80 21.03 26.84
C THR A 571 20.65 19.69 26.13
N TYR A 572 20.93 19.59 24.83
CA TYR A 572 20.58 18.41 24.03
C TYR A 572 21.23 17.11 24.46
N GLU A 573 22.51 17.14 24.82
CA GLU A 573 23.23 15.94 25.25
C GLU A 573 22.65 15.36 26.55
N ASN A 574 21.92 16.18 27.31
CA ASN A 574 21.27 15.80 28.58
C ASN A 574 19.77 15.53 28.42
N GLN A 575 19.17 15.90 27.29
CA GLN A 575 17.79 15.55 26.96
C GLN A 575 17.82 14.17 26.32
N THR A 576 17.61 13.13 27.15
CA THR A 576 17.19 11.80 26.65
C THR A 576 16.16 12.01 25.56
N HIS A 577 16.31 11.35 24.40
CA HIS A 577 15.54 11.68 23.22
C HIS A 577 14.07 11.79 23.61
N ILE A 578 13.42 12.91 23.34
CA ILE A 578 11.98 13.07 23.63
C ILE A 578 11.20 11.89 23.02
N ASN A 579 11.70 11.35 21.90
CA ASN A 579 11.24 10.12 21.28
C ASN A 579 11.51 8.85 22.10
N ASP A 580 12.69 8.70 22.72
CA ASP A 580 12.95 7.62 23.68
C ASP A 580 11.98 7.73 24.86
N LEU A 581 11.73 8.94 25.38
CA LEU A 581 10.80 9.17 26.48
C LEU A 581 9.34 8.85 26.08
N ALA A 582 8.95 9.19 24.85
CA ALA A 582 7.62 8.86 24.33
C ALA A 582 7.44 7.35 24.05
N THR A 583 8.52 6.62 23.75
CA THR A 583 8.48 5.20 23.33
C THR A 583 8.92 4.20 24.41
N THR A 584 9.58 4.67 25.46
CA THR A 584 10.05 3.82 26.56
C THR A 584 8.99 3.71 27.64
N PHE A 585 8.40 2.53 27.74
CA PHE A 585 7.42 2.20 28.78
C PHE A 585 8.08 1.40 29.91
N PRO A 586 7.58 1.52 31.16
CA PRO A 586 7.98 0.62 32.23
C PRO A 586 7.70 -0.84 31.86
N ALA A 587 8.58 -1.76 32.31
CA ALA A 587 8.45 -3.20 32.10
C ALA A 587 7.36 -3.83 32.97
N ASP A 588 6.11 -3.42 32.75
CA ASP A 588 4.93 -3.95 33.43
C ASP A 588 4.46 -5.25 32.76
N VAL A 589 4.09 -6.24 33.58
CA VAL A 589 3.63 -7.55 33.11
C VAL A 589 2.38 -7.39 32.24
N GLY A 590 2.33 -8.09 31.10
CA GLY A 590 1.17 -8.04 30.20
C GLY A 590 1.23 -7.01 29.10
N TRP A 591 1.98 -5.93 29.30
CA TRP A 591 2.02 -4.82 28.35
C TRP A 591 2.95 -5.12 27.18
N THR A 592 2.42 -4.97 25.97
CA THR A 592 3.16 -5.10 24.71
C THR A 592 2.96 -3.87 23.86
N THR A 593 4.01 -3.42 23.19
CA THR A 593 3.90 -2.33 22.22
C THR A 593 3.05 -2.77 21.04
N TYR A 594 1.98 -2.02 20.79
CA TYR A 594 1.14 -2.22 19.62
C TYR A 594 1.83 -1.61 18.41
N ARG A 595 1.97 -2.39 17.34
CA ARG A 595 2.52 -1.89 16.08
C ARG A 595 1.53 -2.18 14.97
N HIS A 596 1.09 -1.11 14.30
CA HIS A 596 0.10 -1.17 13.23
C HIS A 596 0.56 -2.04 12.04
N ASP A 597 1.87 -2.09 11.75
CA ASP A 597 2.46 -2.99 10.73
C ASP A 597 2.50 -4.48 11.15
N MET A 598 2.12 -4.80 12.38
CA MET A 598 1.96 -6.14 12.92
C MET A 598 0.50 -6.47 13.27
N ALA A 599 -0.48 -5.66 12.86
CA ALA A 599 -1.90 -5.84 13.20
C ALA A 599 -2.47 -7.19 12.72
N ASP A 600 -1.84 -7.85 11.72
CA ASP A 600 -2.17 -9.22 11.32
C ASP A 600 -1.91 -10.28 12.44
N ASN A 601 -1.23 -9.93 13.54
CA ASN A 601 -0.81 -10.85 14.60
C ASN A 601 -1.58 -10.75 15.93
N TYR A 602 -2.57 -9.85 16.07
CA TYR A 602 -3.30 -9.71 17.33
C TYR A 602 -4.80 -9.85 17.11
N ASP A 603 -5.39 -10.94 17.61
CA ASP A 603 -6.85 -11.05 17.71
C ASP A 603 -7.31 -10.14 18.86
N VAL A 604 -8.32 -9.30 18.61
CA VAL A 604 -8.89 -8.41 19.65
C VAL A 604 -9.35 -9.20 20.88
N SER A 605 -9.77 -10.45 20.70
CA SER A 605 -10.16 -11.35 21.79
C SER A 605 -9.00 -11.75 22.72
N ASP A 606 -7.76 -11.58 22.26
CA ASP A 606 -6.54 -11.83 23.03
C ASP A 606 -6.08 -10.61 23.84
N LEU A 607 -6.70 -9.44 23.64
CA LEU A 607 -6.36 -8.21 24.34
C LEU A 607 -7.28 -8.00 25.55
N LEU A 608 -6.76 -7.36 26.61
CA LEU A 608 -7.60 -6.91 27.72
C LEU A 608 -8.52 -5.78 27.24
N THR A 609 -9.83 -6.00 27.31
CA THR A 609 -10.85 -5.02 26.90
C THR A 609 -11.64 -4.48 28.09
N VAL A 610 -12.20 -3.28 27.92
CA VAL A 610 -13.23 -2.70 28.79
C VAL A 610 -14.45 -2.35 27.97
N THR A 611 -15.64 -2.41 28.56
CA THR A 611 -16.88 -2.02 27.86
C THR A 611 -17.13 -0.53 28.03
N ILE A 612 -17.03 0.24 26.95
CA ILE A 612 -17.39 1.66 26.88
C ILE A 612 -18.56 1.79 25.89
N ASP A 613 -19.64 2.43 26.35
CA ASP A 613 -20.87 2.62 25.55
C ASP A 613 -21.47 1.34 24.92
N GLY A 614 -21.20 0.19 25.53
CA GLY A 614 -21.71 -1.12 25.10
C GLY A 614 -20.74 -1.92 24.25
N GLU A 615 -19.66 -1.30 23.76
CA GLU A 615 -18.67 -1.93 22.90
C GLU A 615 -17.40 -2.33 23.69
N PRO A 616 -16.83 -3.52 23.44
CA PRO A 616 -15.57 -3.94 24.03
C PRO A 616 -14.40 -3.23 23.34
N MET A 617 -13.67 -2.42 24.10
CA MET A 617 -12.55 -1.63 23.61
C MET A 617 -11.23 -2.07 24.26
N PRO A 618 -10.16 -2.37 23.50
CA PRO A 618 -8.87 -2.74 24.08
C PRO A 618 -8.30 -1.61 24.94
N VAL A 619 -7.80 -1.95 26.12
CA VAL A 619 -7.15 -1.00 27.02
C VAL A 619 -5.74 -0.72 26.54
N CYS A 620 -5.36 0.56 26.58
CA CYS A 620 -4.03 0.98 26.14
C CYS A 620 -3.42 2.06 27.04
N ARG A 621 -2.12 2.28 26.84
CA ARG A 621 -1.37 3.40 27.41
C ARG A 621 -0.43 4.03 26.40
N PHE A 622 -0.25 5.34 26.46
CA PHE A 622 0.81 6.06 25.77
C PHE A 622 1.50 7.03 26.75
N ASN A 623 2.68 7.53 26.39
CA ASN A 623 3.42 8.49 27.20
C ASN A 623 3.19 9.91 26.69
N ASP A 624 2.85 10.81 27.61
CA ASP A 624 2.88 12.26 27.42
C ASP A 624 4.20 12.80 28.00
N VAL A 625 4.92 13.60 27.21
CA VAL A 625 6.27 14.08 27.55
C VAL A 625 6.25 15.59 27.72
N ASP A 626 6.54 16.06 28.94
CA ASP A 626 6.73 17.47 29.23
C ASP A 626 8.15 17.89 28.84
N GLN A 627 8.26 18.88 27.95
CA GLN A 627 9.53 19.24 27.33
C GLN A 627 10.40 20.15 28.20
N GLU A 628 9.79 20.96 29.06
CA GLU A 628 10.53 21.87 29.93
C GLU A 628 11.23 21.09 31.04
N THR A 629 10.58 20.04 31.52
CA THR A 629 11.04 19.22 32.65
C THR A 629 11.63 17.89 32.21
N SER A 630 11.46 17.49 30.95
CA SER A 630 11.75 16.13 30.45
C SER A 630 11.04 15.04 31.25
N SER A 631 9.90 15.36 31.86
CA SER A 631 9.14 14.41 32.66
C SER A 631 8.15 13.62 31.79
N VAL A 632 7.95 12.36 32.16
CA VAL A 632 7.08 11.43 31.41
C VAL A 632 5.88 11.08 32.26
N THR A 633 4.70 11.26 31.69
CA THR A 633 3.42 10.92 32.32
C THR A 633 2.71 9.87 31.48
N SER A 634 2.40 8.72 32.07
CA SER A 634 1.59 7.71 31.38
C SER A 634 0.13 8.15 31.32
N VAL A 635 -0.43 8.10 30.12
CA VAL A 635 -1.83 8.39 29.82
C VAL A 635 -2.50 7.08 29.41
N PHE A 636 -3.69 6.84 29.95
CA PHE A 636 -4.46 5.62 29.74
C PHE A 636 -5.70 5.90 28.90
N GLY A 637 -6.07 4.96 28.05
CA GLY A 637 -7.17 5.12 27.14
C GLY A 637 -7.67 3.79 26.62
N VAL A 638 -8.36 3.87 25.48
CA VAL A 638 -8.79 2.71 24.72
C VAL A 638 -8.30 2.80 23.27
N VAL A 639 -8.17 1.63 22.63
CA VAL A 639 -7.78 1.55 21.22
C VAL A 639 -9.01 1.72 20.34
N GLU A 640 -8.96 2.67 19.43
CA GLU A 640 -9.98 2.94 18.42
C GLU A 640 -9.28 3.50 17.17
N ASP A 641 -9.68 3.05 15.98
CA ASP A 641 -9.06 3.44 14.70
C ASP A 641 -7.52 3.38 14.72
N ASP A 642 -6.94 2.32 15.30
CA ASP A 642 -5.50 2.11 15.46
C ASP A 642 -4.74 3.18 16.28
N HIS A 643 -5.46 3.97 17.08
CA HIS A 643 -4.88 4.91 18.03
C HIS A 643 -5.26 4.50 19.46
N CYS A 644 -4.33 4.67 20.39
CA CYS A 644 -4.70 4.77 21.79
C CYS A 644 -5.20 6.16 22.08
N GLN A 645 -6.46 6.30 22.46
CA GLN A 645 -7.09 7.59 22.69
C GLN A 645 -7.81 7.68 24.05
N ILE A 646 -7.81 8.88 24.63
CA ILE A 646 -8.43 9.13 25.93
C ILE A 646 -9.96 9.19 25.86
N GLY A 647 -10.54 9.20 24.67
CA GLY A 647 -11.98 9.30 24.41
C GLY A 647 -12.44 10.74 24.13
N GLU A 648 -13.44 10.88 23.26
CA GLU A 648 -13.89 12.15 22.68
C GLU A 648 -14.28 13.23 23.70
N TYR A 649 -14.70 12.81 24.88
CA TYR A 649 -15.19 13.70 25.92
C TYR A 649 -14.11 14.17 26.91
N ASN A 650 -12.88 13.67 26.79
CA ASN A 650 -11.78 14.04 27.66
C ASN A 650 -10.78 14.96 26.94
N SER A 651 -9.99 15.71 27.71
CA SER A 651 -8.90 16.50 27.17
C SER A 651 -7.58 16.34 27.94
N LEU A 652 -6.48 16.37 27.21
CA LEU A 652 -5.11 16.40 27.74
C LEU A 652 -4.51 17.75 27.34
N HIS A 653 -4.03 18.53 28.31
CA HIS A 653 -3.51 19.89 28.06
C HIS A 653 -4.43 20.81 27.23
N GLY A 654 -5.75 20.61 27.33
CA GLY A 654 -6.75 21.35 26.56
C GLY A 654 -7.06 20.77 25.17
N GLN A 655 -6.29 19.81 24.67
CA GLN A 655 -6.59 19.07 23.45
C GLN A 655 -7.65 18.00 23.72
N GLN A 656 -8.81 18.12 23.07
CA GLN A 656 -9.85 17.08 23.12
C GLN A 656 -9.38 15.80 22.44
N ASN A 657 -9.79 14.65 23.00
CA ASN A 657 -9.48 13.32 22.49
C ASN A 657 -7.99 13.11 22.14
N ALA A 658 -7.10 13.51 23.05
CA ALA A 658 -5.67 13.28 22.83
C ALA A 658 -5.41 11.78 22.59
N LYS A 659 -4.60 11.51 21.57
CA LYS A 659 -4.38 10.18 21.06
C LYS A 659 -2.95 9.99 20.60
N SER A 660 -2.50 8.76 20.58
CA SER A 660 -1.19 8.39 20.05
C SER A 660 -1.25 7.06 19.31
N ILE A 661 -0.46 6.97 18.25
CA ILE A 661 -0.19 5.73 17.51
C ILE A 661 0.92 4.90 18.14
N ASN A 662 1.66 5.48 19.09
CA ASN A 662 2.69 4.78 19.84
C ASN A 662 2.18 4.48 21.24
N PHE A 663 1.70 3.26 21.42
CA PHE A 663 1.08 2.84 22.66
C PHE A 663 1.36 1.38 22.94
N GLN A 664 1.09 0.98 24.18
CA GLN A 664 1.04 -0.41 24.56
C GLN A 664 -0.39 -0.84 24.82
N VAL A 665 -0.67 -2.09 24.51
CA VAL A 665 -1.89 -2.82 24.89
C VAL A 665 -1.51 -3.93 25.85
N ILE A 666 -2.51 -4.53 26.51
CA ILE A 666 -2.30 -5.68 27.37
C ILE A 666 -2.69 -6.94 26.61
N ASP A 667 -1.69 -7.77 26.29
CA ASP A 667 -1.85 -9.05 25.59
C ASP A 667 -1.98 -10.18 26.62
N LEU A 668 -3.16 -10.81 26.63
CA LEU A 668 -3.54 -11.87 27.56
C LEU A 668 -2.94 -13.24 27.16
N THR A 669 -2.49 -13.42 25.92
CA THR A 669 -1.89 -14.69 25.45
C THR A 669 -0.42 -14.81 25.82
N LYS A 670 0.30 -13.68 25.83
CA LYS A 670 1.74 -13.67 26.09
C LYS A 670 2.11 -13.70 27.58
N ASN A 671 1.15 -13.60 28.51
CA ASN A 671 1.44 -13.39 29.93
C ASN A 671 0.49 -14.07 30.92
N GLU A 672 1.00 -14.36 32.13
CA GLU A 672 0.24 -14.96 33.24
C GLU A 672 -0.46 -13.95 34.16
N ILE A 673 -1.16 -12.95 33.62
CA ILE A 673 -1.89 -12.01 34.49
C ILE A 673 -3.06 -12.74 35.17
N ASN A 674 -3.06 -12.78 36.50
CA ASN A 674 -4.14 -13.31 37.32
C ASN A 674 -4.30 -12.47 38.59
N GLY A 675 -5.41 -11.74 38.72
CA GLY A 675 -5.65 -10.74 39.75
C GLY A 675 -5.68 -9.32 39.20
N ASP A 676 -5.36 -8.34 40.04
CA ASP A 676 -5.41 -6.92 39.70
C ASP A 676 -4.42 -6.57 38.57
N VAL A 677 -4.86 -5.73 37.63
CA VAL A 677 -4.01 -5.25 36.54
C VAL A 677 -3.21 -4.05 37.02
N LEU A 678 -1.95 -4.29 37.34
CA LEU A 678 -1.04 -3.29 37.88
C LEU A 678 -0.28 -2.55 36.77
N VAL A 679 0.06 -1.29 37.03
CA VAL A 679 0.83 -0.44 36.13
C VAL A 679 1.76 0.48 36.90
N THR A 680 2.99 0.62 36.42
CA THR A 680 3.97 1.56 36.95
C THR A 680 3.72 2.96 36.38
N LEU A 681 3.74 3.98 37.25
CA LEU A 681 3.51 5.37 36.90
C LEU A 681 4.82 6.15 37.03
N PRO A 682 5.54 6.44 35.92
CA PRO A 682 6.88 7.02 35.96
C PRO A 682 6.96 8.34 36.73
N SER A 683 6.01 9.26 36.50
CA SER A 683 5.98 10.58 37.14
C SER A 683 5.74 10.54 38.66
N LEU A 684 5.17 9.45 39.18
CA LEU A 684 4.88 9.27 40.60
C LEU A 684 5.87 8.35 41.31
N GLY A 685 6.59 7.49 40.56
CA GLY A 685 7.42 6.43 41.15
C GLY A 685 6.61 5.38 41.92
N GLU A 686 5.32 5.25 41.62
CA GLU A 686 4.37 4.36 42.31
C GLU A 686 3.75 3.36 41.32
N THR A 687 3.21 2.26 41.86
CA THR A 687 2.40 1.30 41.10
C THR A 687 0.92 1.52 41.41
N GLY A 688 0.11 1.69 40.37
CA GLY A 688 -1.35 1.79 40.47
C GLY A 688 -2.05 0.56 39.92
N GLN A 689 -3.31 0.37 40.28
CA GLN A 689 -4.22 -0.57 39.63
C GLN A 689 -5.04 0.16 38.57
N LEU A 690 -5.19 -0.41 37.37
CA LEU A 690 -6.05 0.17 36.33
C LEU A 690 -7.52 0.19 36.79
N CYS A 691 -8.21 1.25 36.40
CA CYS A 691 -9.64 1.40 36.62
C CYS A 691 -10.28 2.12 35.43
N PHE A 692 -11.56 1.87 35.20
CA PHE A 692 -12.29 2.53 34.12
C PHE A 692 -13.67 2.96 34.57
N ARG A 693 -14.29 3.77 33.71
CA ARG A 693 -15.68 4.17 33.84
C ARG A 693 -16.29 4.36 32.47
N HIS A 694 -17.52 3.87 32.30
CA HIS A 694 -18.26 3.91 31.04
C HIS A 694 -19.36 5.00 31.06
N GLN A 695 -19.36 5.89 32.06
CA GLN A 695 -20.40 6.91 32.22
C GLN A 695 -19.81 8.30 32.40
N SER A 696 -20.35 9.25 31.65
CA SER A 696 -20.11 10.68 31.77
C SER A 696 -20.22 11.16 33.24
N PRO A 697 -19.46 12.19 33.65
CA PRO A 697 -18.48 12.94 32.85
C PRO A 697 -17.09 12.32 32.77
N TRP A 698 -16.83 11.22 33.47
CA TRP A 698 -15.51 10.59 33.56
C TRP A 698 -15.42 9.28 32.76
N THR A 699 -16.06 9.22 31.58
CA THR A 699 -15.90 8.06 30.69
C THR A 699 -14.41 7.90 30.33
N GLY A 700 -13.88 6.69 30.32
CA GLY A 700 -12.47 6.41 29.96
C GLY A 700 -11.74 5.51 30.97
N VAL A 701 -10.42 5.46 30.83
CA VAL A 701 -9.51 4.61 31.62
C VAL A 701 -8.54 5.47 32.42
N GLY A 702 -8.20 5.01 33.62
CA GLY A 702 -7.20 5.63 34.49
C GLY A 702 -6.60 4.61 35.45
N TYR A 703 -6.09 5.11 36.58
CA TYR A 703 -5.40 4.31 37.59
C TYR A 703 -5.88 4.65 39.01
N SER A 704 -5.61 3.75 39.95
CA SER A 704 -5.85 3.94 41.37
C SER A 704 -4.63 3.52 42.19
N LEU A 705 -4.17 4.40 43.07
CA LEU A 705 -3.04 4.13 43.97
C LEU A 705 -3.45 3.39 45.24
N ASN A 706 -4.75 3.33 45.54
CA ASN A 706 -5.27 2.80 46.81
C ASN A 706 -6.49 1.88 46.64
N GLY A 707 -6.81 1.49 45.40
CA GLY A 707 -7.96 0.65 45.06
C GLY A 707 -9.34 1.29 45.32
N ARG A 708 -9.40 2.59 45.64
CA ARG A 708 -10.65 3.29 45.99
C ARG A 708 -10.94 4.47 45.08
N ARG A 709 -9.94 5.33 44.84
CA ARG A 709 -10.09 6.53 44.01
C ARG A 709 -9.45 6.28 42.66
N CYS A 710 -10.23 6.39 41.59
CA CYS A 710 -9.73 6.35 40.22
C CYS A 710 -9.33 7.77 39.80
N SER A 711 -8.16 7.90 39.18
CA SER A 711 -7.58 9.15 38.73
C SER A 711 -6.95 8.95 37.35
N GLY A 712 -6.82 10.04 36.59
CA GLY A 712 -6.22 10.04 35.26
C GLY A 712 -5.54 11.36 35.01
N ASN A 713 -4.52 11.34 34.16
CA ASN A 713 -3.75 12.52 33.78
C ASN A 713 -4.46 13.27 32.65
N MET A 714 -5.75 13.58 32.85
CA MET A 714 -6.62 14.21 31.85
C MET A 714 -7.73 15.01 32.53
N THR A 715 -8.45 15.82 31.75
CA THR A 715 -9.62 16.57 32.16
C THR A 715 -10.88 15.89 31.61
N ALA A 716 -11.89 15.76 32.46
CA ALA A 716 -13.19 15.15 32.12
C ALA A 716 -14.10 16.13 31.36
N SER A 717 -15.20 15.62 30.80
CA SER A 717 -16.12 16.38 29.95
C SER A 717 -16.82 17.57 30.64
N ASN A 718 -16.80 17.59 31.97
CA ASN A 718 -17.31 18.69 32.79
C ASN A 718 -16.26 19.75 33.12
N GLY A 719 -15.06 19.69 32.51
CA GLY A 719 -13.95 20.61 32.75
C GLY A 719 -13.22 20.41 34.07
N LYS A 720 -13.51 19.34 34.83
CA LYS A 720 -12.82 19.01 36.08
C LYS A 720 -11.71 17.96 35.85
N PRO A 721 -10.69 17.89 36.73
CA PRO A 721 -9.71 16.80 36.67
C PRO A 721 -10.38 15.43 36.66
N TRP A 722 -9.86 14.51 35.85
CA TRP A 722 -10.41 13.17 35.75
C TRP A 722 -10.10 12.38 37.02
N SER A 723 -11.03 12.40 37.97
CA SER A 723 -10.85 11.76 39.27
C SER A 723 -12.19 11.57 40.00
N PHE A 724 -12.44 10.36 40.51
CA PHE A 724 -13.68 9.99 41.18
C PHE A 724 -13.50 8.81 42.15
N SER A 725 -14.37 8.73 43.16
CA SER A 725 -14.33 7.70 44.21
C SER A 725 -15.59 6.83 44.29
N SER A 726 -16.58 7.07 43.42
CA SER A 726 -17.83 6.30 43.39
C SER A 726 -18.04 5.72 42.00
N ARG A 727 -18.55 4.47 41.96
CA ARG A 727 -18.85 3.73 40.73
C ARG A 727 -17.64 3.55 39.80
N ASN A 728 -16.42 3.51 40.34
CA ASN A 728 -15.25 3.07 39.59
C ASN A 728 -15.25 1.55 39.45
N GLN A 729 -14.80 1.08 38.29
CA GLN A 729 -14.63 -0.34 38.02
C GLN A 729 -13.13 -0.62 37.97
N MET A 730 -12.65 -1.43 38.89
CA MET A 730 -11.24 -1.81 38.99
C MET A 730 -10.97 -2.97 38.03
N LEU A 731 -9.90 -2.90 37.23
CA LEU A 731 -9.56 -3.96 36.28
C LEU A 731 -8.82 -5.10 36.99
N SER A 732 -9.28 -6.32 36.75
CA SER A 732 -8.64 -7.55 37.19
C SER A 732 -8.86 -8.64 36.13
N VAL A 733 -7.87 -9.52 35.94
CA VAL A 733 -7.95 -10.69 35.05
C VAL A 733 -8.16 -11.93 35.91
N LYS A 734 -9.15 -12.75 35.58
CA LYS A 734 -9.32 -14.08 36.21
C LYS A 734 -9.02 -15.14 35.17
N LYS A 735 -7.93 -15.89 35.32
CA LYS A 735 -7.68 -17.06 34.46
C LYS A 735 -8.80 -18.09 34.67
N PRO A 736 -9.39 -18.66 33.60
CA PRO A 736 -10.23 -19.84 33.74
C PRO A 736 -9.40 -20.98 34.33
N ILE A 737 -9.95 -21.71 35.30
CA ILE A 737 -9.33 -22.93 35.84
C ILE A 737 -9.30 -23.96 34.69
N PRO A 738 -8.17 -24.62 34.38
CA PRO A 738 -8.14 -25.66 33.36
C PRO A 738 -9.11 -26.79 33.73
N TYR A 739 -10.09 -27.03 32.86
CA TYR A 739 -11.08 -28.09 33.04
C TYR A 739 -10.46 -29.44 32.68
N THR A 740 -10.61 -30.44 33.55
CA THR A 740 -10.19 -31.83 33.27
C THR A 740 -11.43 -32.71 33.27
N PHE A 741 -11.60 -33.50 32.20
CA PHE A 741 -12.72 -34.45 32.12
C PHE A 741 -12.64 -35.47 33.25
N PRO A 742 -13.76 -35.79 33.93
CA PRO A 742 -13.79 -36.84 34.94
C PRO A 742 -13.37 -38.20 34.35
N GLU A 743 -12.59 -38.98 35.10
CA GLU A 743 -12.32 -40.38 34.73
C GLU A 743 -13.63 -41.18 34.79
N ASP A 744 -13.98 -41.82 33.68
CA ASP A 744 -15.28 -42.43 33.47
C ASP A 744 -15.15 -43.66 32.57
N GLU A 745 -15.99 -44.67 32.80
CA GLU A 745 -15.95 -45.91 32.03
C GLU A 745 -16.20 -45.61 30.55
N ALA A 746 -15.27 -46.03 29.69
CA ALA A 746 -15.35 -45.96 28.22
C ALA A 746 -15.31 -44.57 27.55
N TRP A 747 -15.26 -43.47 28.30
CA TRP A 747 -14.94 -42.15 27.74
C TRP A 747 -13.44 -42.02 27.51
N THR A 748 -13.05 -41.79 26.26
CA THR A 748 -11.64 -41.69 25.88
C THR A 748 -11.42 -40.55 24.90
N ALA A 749 -10.17 -40.10 24.78
CA ALA A 749 -9.81 -39.14 23.74
C ALA A 749 -10.18 -39.70 22.37
N HIS A 750 -10.73 -38.88 21.48
CA HIS A 750 -11.23 -39.33 20.17
C HIS A 750 -10.22 -40.16 19.35
N ARG A 751 -8.92 -39.85 19.47
CA ARG A 751 -7.83 -40.57 18.79
C ARG A 751 -7.58 -41.97 19.32
N ASN A 752 -8.02 -42.24 20.54
CA ASN A 752 -7.79 -43.50 21.26
C ASN A 752 -9.00 -44.44 21.19
N ALA A 753 -10.16 -43.98 20.71
CA ALA A 753 -11.36 -44.79 20.63
C ALA A 753 -11.26 -45.79 19.47
N VAL A 754 -11.37 -47.07 19.78
CA VAL A 754 -11.34 -48.18 18.80
C VAL A 754 -12.66 -48.27 18.05
N ALA A 755 -13.78 -48.10 18.75
CA ALA A 755 -15.11 -48.10 18.16
C ALA A 755 -15.96 -46.94 18.73
N PRO A 756 -15.83 -45.71 18.20
CA PRO A 756 -16.62 -44.57 18.66
C PRO A 756 -18.12 -44.83 18.52
N LEU A 757 -18.86 -44.65 19.62
CA LEU A 757 -20.30 -44.87 19.65
C LEU A 757 -21.03 -43.77 18.88
N ALA A 758 -21.81 -44.16 17.88
CA ALA A 758 -22.63 -43.26 17.08
C ALA A 758 -24.12 -43.47 17.35
N VAL A 759 -24.90 -42.42 17.12
CA VAL A 759 -26.36 -42.46 17.12
C VAL A 759 -26.91 -41.91 15.82
N ASN A 760 -28.02 -42.47 15.37
CA ASN A 760 -28.69 -42.01 14.16
C ASN A 760 -29.46 -40.69 14.38
N ILE A 761 -29.06 -39.64 13.68
CA ILE A 761 -29.71 -38.32 13.64
C ILE A 761 -30.10 -38.02 12.19
N GLY A 762 -31.40 -37.89 11.92
CA GLY A 762 -31.87 -37.53 10.57
C GLY A 762 -31.47 -38.51 9.45
N GLY A 763 -31.10 -39.76 9.77
CA GLY A 763 -30.62 -40.75 8.79
C GLY A 763 -29.09 -40.87 8.71
N GLU A 764 -28.35 -39.99 9.39
CA GLU A 764 -26.88 -40.02 9.46
C GLU A 764 -26.41 -40.54 10.82
N GLU A 765 -25.36 -41.37 10.82
CA GLU A 765 -24.69 -41.80 12.05
C GLU A 765 -23.76 -40.69 12.52
N ARG A 766 -23.94 -40.22 13.76
CA ARG A 766 -23.12 -39.18 14.37
C ARG A 766 -22.52 -39.66 15.68
N THR A 767 -21.20 -39.57 15.80
CA THR A 767 -20.46 -39.98 17.00
C THR A 767 -20.81 -39.08 18.17
N VAL A 768 -21.18 -39.66 19.31
CA VAL A 768 -21.49 -38.92 20.53
C VAL A 768 -20.20 -38.45 21.20
N CYS A 769 -20.15 -37.18 21.58
CA CYS A 769 -19.01 -36.59 22.27
C CYS A 769 -19.41 -35.78 23.50
N ARG A 770 -18.45 -35.58 24.40
CA ARG A 770 -18.50 -34.61 25.49
C ARG A 770 -17.33 -33.64 25.38
N SER A 771 -17.59 -32.37 25.69
CA SER A 771 -16.59 -31.33 25.82
C SER A 771 -16.94 -30.45 27.03
N HIS A 772 -16.32 -29.28 27.15
CA HIS A 772 -16.56 -28.34 28.22
C HIS A 772 -16.70 -26.91 27.71
N TYR A 773 -17.47 -26.11 28.44
CA TYR A 773 -17.57 -24.67 28.22
C TYR A 773 -17.58 -23.93 29.56
N LYS A 774 -16.61 -23.05 29.79
CA LYS A 774 -16.43 -22.28 31.04
C LYS A 774 -16.51 -23.15 32.32
N GLY A 775 -16.02 -24.38 32.23
CA GLY A 775 -16.02 -25.33 33.33
C GLY A 775 -17.25 -26.24 33.43
N TYR A 776 -18.24 -26.13 32.55
CA TYR A 776 -19.40 -27.02 32.54
C TYR A 776 -19.31 -28.10 31.47
N ASP A 777 -19.75 -29.31 31.79
CA ASP A 777 -19.92 -30.41 30.84
C ASP A 777 -20.95 -30.05 29.75
N ILE A 778 -20.55 -30.19 28.49
CA ILE A 778 -21.44 -30.06 27.33
C ILE A 778 -21.35 -31.32 26.45
N PHE A 779 -22.45 -31.64 25.78
CA PHE A 779 -22.57 -32.86 24.98
C PHE A 779 -23.00 -32.51 23.56
N GLY A 780 -22.52 -33.27 22.60
CA GLY A 780 -22.75 -33.00 21.20
C GLY A 780 -22.40 -34.16 20.29
N PHE A 781 -22.11 -33.82 19.04
CA PHE A 781 -21.67 -34.77 18.02
C PHE A 781 -20.27 -34.40 17.53
N ALA A 782 -19.43 -35.40 17.31
CA ALA A 782 -18.12 -35.18 16.72
C ALA A 782 -18.27 -34.84 15.22
N ASP A 783 -17.67 -33.73 14.80
CA ASP A 783 -17.69 -33.20 13.44
C ASP A 783 -16.36 -32.49 13.17
N ASP A 784 -15.69 -32.86 12.07
CA ASP A 784 -14.42 -32.27 11.62
C ASP A 784 -13.37 -32.01 12.72
N GLY A 785 -13.09 -33.02 13.54
CA GLY A 785 -12.10 -32.92 14.62
C GLY A 785 -12.53 -32.09 15.84
N HIS A 786 -13.81 -31.74 15.93
CA HIS A 786 -14.40 -31.00 17.06
C HIS A 786 -15.62 -31.74 17.62
N CYS A 787 -15.97 -31.47 18.88
CA CYS A 787 -17.28 -31.78 19.43
C CYS A 787 -18.20 -30.58 19.29
N ALA A 788 -19.27 -30.70 18.53
CA ALA A 788 -20.22 -29.63 18.23
C ALA A 788 -21.57 -29.88 18.89
N ILE A 789 -22.13 -28.87 19.56
CA ILE A 789 -23.50 -28.96 20.12
C ILE A 789 -24.59 -28.97 19.04
N GLY A 790 -24.24 -28.60 17.81
CA GLY A 790 -25.11 -28.59 16.64
C GLY A 790 -25.72 -27.22 16.37
N VAL A 791 -25.86 -26.88 15.08
CA VAL A 791 -26.34 -25.59 14.53
C VAL A 791 -27.69 -25.10 15.05
N ASN A 792 -28.47 -25.99 15.66
CA ASN A 792 -29.79 -25.67 16.22
C ASN A 792 -29.73 -25.39 17.73
N ASN A 793 -28.56 -25.29 18.32
CA ASN A 793 -28.38 -25.05 19.75
C ASN A 793 -27.40 -23.90 19.99
N SER A 794 -27.54 -23.24 21.13
CA SER A 794 -26.59 -22.21 21.56
C SER A 794 -26.25 -22.34 23.04
N VAL A 795 -25.06 -21.86 23.39
CA VAL A 795 -24.58 -21.74 24.78
C VAL A 795 -24.20 -20.29 25.00
N GLU A 796 -24.84 -19.62 25.96
CA GLU A 796 -24.67 -18.17 26.22
C GLU A 796 -24.77 -17.27 24.96
N GLY A 797 -25.59 -17.67 23.98
CA GLY A 797 -25.78 -16.92 22.72
C GLY A 797 -24.86 -17.35 21.57
N ILE A 798 -23.83 -18.17 21.83
CA ILE A 798 -22.95 -18.74 20.80
C ILE A 798 -23.68 -19.92 20.15
N VAL A 799 -24.07 -19.76 18.87
CA VAL A 799 -24.72 -20.80 18.08
C VAL A 799 -23.67 -21.82 17.60
N ASP A 800 -24.01 -23.11 17.63
CA ASP A 800 -23.15 -24.22 17.19
C ASP A 800 -21.77 -24.24 17.85
N TYR A 801 -21.69 -24.00 19.17
CA TYR A 801 -20.42 -24.08 19.88
C TYR A 801 -19.67 -25.39 19.56
N LYS A 802 -18.38 -25.25 19.19
CA LYS A 802 -17.48 -26.35 18.85
C LYS A 802 -16.22 -26.29 19.73
N SER A 803 -15.69 -27.45 20.08
CA SER A 803 -14.44 -27.58 20.82
C SER A 803 -13.58 -28.71 20.29
N SER A 804 -12.28 -28.44 20.10
CA SER A 804 -11.28 -29.43 19.69
C SER A 804 -10.80 -30.30 20.86
N ASP A 805 -11.07 -29.89 22.11
CA ASP A 805 -10.79 -30.66 23.32
C ASP A 805 -12.04 -31.42 23.77
N TYR A 806 -12.12 -32.71 23.42
CA TYR A 806 -13.29 -33.53 23.66
C TYR A 806 -12.95 -35.02 23.78
N GLN A 807 -13.88 -35.75 24.39
CA GLN A 807 -13.87 -37.20 24.49
C GLN A 807 -15.08 -37.79 23.77
N VAL A 808 -14.94 -39.05 23.36
CA VAL A 808 -16.00 -39.87 22.77
C VAL A 808 -16.16 -41.15 23.58
N VAL A 809 -17.30 -41.82 23.43
CA VAL A 809 -17.55 -43.11 24.05
C VAL A 809 -17.00 -44.22 23.16
N ASP A 810 -16.12 -45.07 23.67
CA ASP A 810 -15.66 -46.28 22.97
C ASP A 810 -16.57 -47.47 23.30
N SER A 811 -17.44 -47.81 22.35
CA SER A 811 -18.41 -48.90 22.44
C SER A 811 -17.78 -50.28 22.74
N SER A 812 -16.51 -50.48 22.37
CA SER A 812 -15.81 -51.76 22.61
C SER A 812 -15.49 -52.03 24.09
N LEU A 813 -15.48 -50.98 24.91
CA LEU A 813 -15.21 -51.05 26.34
C LEU A 813 -16.49 -51.30 27.17
N ILE A 814 -17.64 -51.39 26.50
CA ILE A 814 -18.95 -51.47 27.14
C ILE A 814 -19.64 -52.78 26.70
N PRO A 815 -20.32 -53.51 27.61
CA PRO A 815 -21.15 -54.65 27.21
C PRO A 815 -22.28 -54.24 26.26
N PRO A 816 -22.66 -55.07 25.28
CA PRO A 816 -23.82 -54.82 24.42
C PRO A 816 -25.10 -54.61 25.23
N SER A 817 -25.98 -53.73 24.77
CA SER A 817 -27.24 -53.38 25.44
C SER A 817 -27.12 -52.69 26.80
N LYS A 818 -25.91 -52.27 27.24
CA LYS A 818 -25.73 -51.43 28.44
C LYS A 818 -26.04 -49.98 28.09
N GLN A 819 -26.83 -49.32 28.94
CA GLN A 819 -27.11 -47.90 28.82
C GLN A 819 -25.84 -47.09 29.12
N ILE A 820 -25.59 -46.05 28.31
CA ILE A 820 -24.40 -45.22 28.44
C ILE A 820 -24.64 -44.16 29.52
N THR A 821 -23.68 -44.07 30.44
CA THR A 821 -23.65 -43.08 31.51
C THR A 821 -22.47 -42.14 31.35
N THR A 822 -22.51 -41.00 32.04
CA THR A 822 -21.34 -40.14 32.23
C THR A 822 -21.27 -39.65 33.68
N LEU A 823 -20.05 -39.48 34.18
CA LEU A 823 -19.75 -38.74 35.41
C LEU A 823 -19.61 -37.26 35.06
N LEU A 824 -20.46 -36.42 35.66
CA LEU A 824 -20.37 -34.96 35.56
C LEU A 824 -19.31 -34.43 36.54
N GLN A 825 -18.83 -33.21 36.33
CA GLN A 825 -17.81 -32.59 37.17
C GLN A 825 -18.21 -32.47 38.66
N ASP A 826 -19.50 -32.36 38.96
CA ASP A 826 -20.01 -32.31 40.33
C ASP A 826 -20.03 -33.69 41.05
N GLY A 827 -19.56 -34.74 40.35
CA GLY A 827 -19.53 -36.12 40.83
C GLY A 827 -20.83 -36.90 40.58
N SER A 828 -21.83 -36.30 39.94
CA SER A 828 -23.08 -36.97 39.62
C SER A 828 -22.93 -37.93 38.44
N VAL A 829 -23.43 -39.16 38.57
CA VAL A 829 -23.55 -40.11 37.47
C VAL A 829 -24.91 -39.94 36.81
N VAL A 830 -24.92 -39.71 35.49
CA VAL A 830 -26.14 -39.45 34.70
C VAL A 830 -26.21 -40.33 33.46
N ASP A 831 -27.42 -40.62 33.00
CA ASP A 831 -27.65 -41.37 31.76
C ASP A 831 -27.58 -40.43 30.55
N LEU A 832 -26.88 -40.83 29.48
CA LEU A 832 -26.89 -40.07 28.24
C LEU A 832 -28.18 -40.29 27.45
N CYS A 833 -28.69 -39.20 26.90
CA CYS A 833 -29.88 -39.19 26.07
C CYS A 833 -29.71 -38.25 24.89
N TYR A 834 -30.45 -38.51 23.83
CA TYR A 834 -30.39 -37.72 22.62
C TYR A 834 -31.76 -37.54 21.99
N ARG A 835 -31.85 -36.55 21.10
CA ARG A 835 -33.02 -36.33 20.26
C ARG A 835 -32.60 -36.29 18.81
N LYS A 836 -33.28 -37.11 18.00
CA LYS A 836 -32.98 -37.28 16.57
C LYS A 836 -33.69 -36.28 15.65
N ASP A 837 -34.73 -35.61 16.12
CA ASP A 837 -35.57 -34.73 15.31
C ASP A 837 -36.29 -33.63 16.14
N GLY A 838 -36.79 -32.61 15.44
CA GLY A 838 -37.54 -31.49 16.00
C GLY A 838 -36.68 -30.40 16.62
N ARG A 839 -37.26 -29.63 17.55
CA ARG A 839 -36.65 -28.39 18.06
C ARG A 839 -35.51 -28.56 19.07
N PHE A 840 -35.26 -29.77 19.57
CA PHE A 840 -34.21 -30.04 20.59
C PHE A 840 -33.21 -31.09 20.09
N ILE A 841 -32.92 -31.14 18.78
CA ILE A 841 -31.94 -32.07 18.22
C ILE A 841 -30.59 -31.85 18.92
N GLY A 842 -29.98 -32.92 19.43
CA GLY A 842 -28.74 -32.82 20.21
C GLY A 842 -28.59 -33.95 21.22
N VAL A 843 -27.52 -33.88 22.00
CA VAL A 843 -27.19 -34.79 23.10
C VAL A 843 -27.29 -34.04 24.42
N GLY A 844 -27.75 -34.72 25.45
CA GLY A 844 -27.67 -34.26 26.83
C GLY A 844 -27.74 -35.44 27.78
N TYR A 845 -28.21 -35.20 29.00
CA TYR A 845 -28.18 -36.18 30.06
C TYR A 845 -29.47 -36.21 30.89
N SER A 846 -29.61 -37.26 31.70
CA SER A 846 -30.76 -37.46 32.58
C SER A 846 -30.34 -38.06 33.92
N TYR A 847 -30.80 -37.45 35.02
CA TYR A 847 -30.59 -37.98 36.37
C TYR A 847 -31.52 -39.15 36.74
N ASN A 848 -32.65 -39.30 36.05
CA ASN A 848 -33.74 -40.18 36.51
C ASN A 848 -34.50 -40.89 35.38
N LYS A 849 -33.96 -40.88 34.16
CA LYS A 849 -34.55 -41.47 32.95
C LYS A 849 -35.94 -40.93 32.56
N ARG A 850 -36.37 -39.79 33.12
CA ARG A 850 -37.67 -39.15 32.79
C ARG A 850 -37.52 -37.87 31.98
N ARG A 851 -36.42 -37.15 32.14
CA ARG A 851 -36.18 -35.85 31.51
C ARG A 851 -34.74 -35.77 31.00
N CYS A 852 -34.59 -35.43 29.73
CA CYS A 852 -33.30 -35.14 29.12
C CYS A 852 -33.02 -33.63 29.20
N GLN A 853 -31.81 -33.24 29.59
CA GLN A 853 -31.43 -31.84 29.79
C GLN A 853 -29.95 -31.58 29.51
N SER A 854 -29.61 -30.30 29.33
CA SER A 854 -28.24 -29.78 29.18
C SER A 854 -28.14 -28.38 29.80
N ASP A 855 -28.52 -28.27 31.07
CA ASP A 855 -28.72 -26.99 31.78
C ASP A 855 -27.45 -26.41 32.41
N ALA A 856 -26.40 -27.22 32.61
CA ALA A 856 -25.16 -26.81 33.26
C ALA A 856 -24.48 -25.58 32.58
N ALA A 857 -24.63 -25.42 31.27
CA ALA A 857 -24.05 -24.30 30.50
C ALA A 857 -25.10 -23.28 29.98
N SER A 858 -26.31 -23.24 30.56
CA SER A 858 -27.42 -22.41 30.04
C SER A 858 -27.76 -22.69 28.56
N MET A 859 -27.63 -23.95 28.11
CA MET A 859 -27.84 -24.32 26.71
C MET A 859 -29.30 -24.05 26.30
N LYS A 860 -29.45 -23.40 25.14
CA LYS A 860 -30.75 -23.09 24.53
C LYS A 860 -30.93 -23.86 23.24
N ALA A 861 -32.17 -24.25 22.97
CA ALA A 861 -32.59 -24.69 21.65
C ALA A 861 -32.75 -23.51 20.69
N PHE A 862 -32.85 -23.78 19.39
CA PHE A 862 -32.96 -22.80 18.30
C PHE A 862 -34.04 -21.72 18.53
N ASN A 863 -35.12 -22.05 19.25
CA ASN A 863 -36.20 -21.12 19.57
C ASN A 863 -35.98 -20.29 20.86
N GLY A 864 -34.78 -20.35 21.44
CA GLY A 864 -34.42 -19.65 22.68
C GLY A 864 -34.92 -20.29 23.98
N SER A 865 -35.62 -21.43 23.91
CA SER A 865 -36.06 -22.16 25.12
C SER A 865 -34.95 -23.00 25.73
N ASP A 866 -35.01 -23.28 27.04
CA ASP A 866 -34.05 -24.15 27.72
C ASP A 866 -33.97 -25.51 27.03
N TRP A 867 -32.75 -26.04 26.86
CA TRP A 867 -32.54 -27.34 26.24
C TRP A 867 -32.95 -28.45 27.22
N THR A 868 -34.24 -28.76 27.22
CA THR A 868 -34.81 -29.73 28.16
C THR A 868 -36.16 -30.28 27.68
N PHE A 869 -36.36 -31.59 27.80
CA PHE A 869 -37.59 -32.25 27.35
C PHE A 869 -37.83 -33.60 28.03
N SER A 870 -39.10 -33.99 28.14
CA SER A 870 -39.51 -35.28 28.74
C SER A 870 -40.13 -36.27 27.73
N SER A 871 -40.72 -35.77 26.63
CA SER A 871 -41.32 -36.62 25.59
C SER A 871 -40.40 -36.77 24.38
N GLY A 872 -40.20 -38.01 23.92
CA GLY A 872 -39.40 -38.34 22.74
C GLY A 872 -37.90 -38.52 23.01
N SER A 873 -37.49 -38.58 24.28
CA SER A 873 -36.12 -38.89 24.67
C SER A 873 -35.75 -40.32 24.29
N LYS A 874 -34.64 -40.48 23.57
CA LYS A 874 -33.98 -41.76 23.39
C LYS A 874 -32.75 -41.79 24.29
N PHE A 875 -32.62 -42.86 25.06
CA PHE A 875 -31.42 -43.09 25.84
C PHE A 875 -30.38 -43.80 24.97
N ILE A 876 -29.13 -43.41 25.14
CA ILE A 876 -28.03 -43.97 24.38
C ILE A 876 -27.67 -45.32 25.02
N VAL A 877 -27.62 -46.36 24.19
CA VAL A 877 -27.35 -47.75 24.59
C VAL A 877 -26.30 -48.28 23.62
N ASN A 878 -25.37 -49.09 24.13
CA ASN A 878 -24.33 -49.74 23.35
C ASN A 878 -24.84 -50.86 22.44
#